data_AF-D6GSR2-F1
#
_entry.id   AF-D6GSR2-F1
#
_cell.length_a   1.000
_cell.length_b   1.000
_cell.length_c   1.000
_cell.angle_alpha   90.00
_cell.angle_beta   90.00
_cell.angle_gamma   90.00
#
_symmetry.space_group_name_H-M   'P 1'
#
loop_
_entity.id
_entity.type
_entity.pdbx_description
1 polymer ?
#
loop_
_entity_poly.entity_id
_entity_poly.type
_entity_poly.pdbx_seq_one_letter_code
_entity_poly.pdbx_strand_id
1 'polypeptide(L)'
;MKKRLVSTMIMVLIASIICCTTAFAYGKKSTDTKQVNIYETMEIQLNKSDDKIRDKIVFTNLDGKVLPYFLNQKSPNTYLILPLYGENEEIKMKINLNPKDYTLKNTKEVFYLDNEQNAKELQTHLSQYYRTMDYGLKDGMLAIEEEAGAATPAKEKRDYSETNHQVEGVEEGHVIKTDGQYIYYISDDSVMITKAEKGKLSIQKTLVLPENVIPMELYVDQKKLIVIGDFYNPNYYDPHIDSVTPYGGTVTLVYDVTNIEQPKKIRELVQQGYYLSSRKNGKVVHVVTQNAPFVSMPMAEDTKSPQRDIGILKEELNGTKAPHNVARYDKIIVFPGNYTSNMVTMTSFDVATNRSAEQISYIGNGEELYLSQNDLVISYTGYPRTEETLAKDSAKKSNIQPKGYPFYWEPYTFLNRFRLQGTKATYIGSNRIKGTLLNQFALDEHDGFLRVAFTSERNGGNGIAVFDSKMNLVSSLNGLARGERIYSVRFMQDRAYLVTFKEVDPFFVIDLKKATAPKVMGYLKLPGYSTYLHPIDQNHVLGFGYSVKQERNRIVNDGVKVAIFDVTNVSKPVVCSEQLIGKQGTYSDLGYTHKALLYHPTKKYLGFPITVATPDLRKSSIGSVDFQGAYFYQISPKYELKKKGQISHVTKELTFGGYNYNISGMVYIDDVIYAISHDKVSSHEDGALRQIDEKYWERLPQKNPTVGSIAVD
;
A
#
# COMPACT_ATOMS: atom_id res chain seq x y z
N MET A 1 -74.98 18.83 -46.09
CA MET A 1 -74.28 17.90 -45.15
C MET A 1 -72.79 17.65 -45.48
N LYS A 2 -72.16 18.33 -46.46
CA LYS A 2 -70.69 18.45 -46.50
C LYS A 2 -70.21 19.24 -45.26
N LYS A 3 -69.83 18.54 -44.16
CA LYS A 3 -69.01 19.08 -43.05
C LYS A 3 -68.57 18.08 -41.97
N ARG A 4 -69.03 16.81 -41.96
CA ARG A 4 -68.65 15.81 -40.93
C ARG A 4 -67.73 14.65 -41.36
N LEU A 5 -67.31 14.57 -42.63
CA LEU A 5 -66.44 13.47 -43.12
C LEU A 5 -64.95 13.83 -43.26
N VAL A 6 -64.57 15.11 -43.19
CA VAL A 6 -63.17 15.55 -43.42
C VAL A 6 -62.34 15.57 -42.12
N SER A 7 -62.98 15.70 -40.96
CA SER A 7 -62.28 15.83 -39.67
C SER A 7 -61.57 14.54 -39.20
N THR A 8 -62.02 13.37 -39.68
CA THR A 8 -61.54 12.07 -39.19
C THR A 8 -60.30 11.55 -39.93
N MET A 9 -60.08 11.95 -41.19
CA MET A 9 -58.90 11.54 -41.98
C MET A 9 -57.64 12.37 -41.72
N ILE A 10 -57.75 13.55 -41.09
CA ILE A 10 -56.60 14.41 -40.79
C ILE A 10 -55.97 14.06 -39.42
N MET A 11 -56.75 13.52 -38.47
CA MET A 11 -56.27 13.11 -37.14
C MET A 11 -55.43 11.81 -37.14
N VAL A 12 -55.28 11.12 -38.27
CA VAL A 12 -54.47 9.88 -38.38
C VAL A 12 -53.15 10.11 -39.15
N LEU A 13 -53.02 11.23 -39.88
CA LEU A 13 -51.84 11.51 -40.72
C LEU A 13 -50.83 12.50 -40.11
N ILE A 14 -51.01 12.90 -38.85
CA ILE A 14 -50.06 13.73 -38.07
C ILE A 14 -49.63 12.99 -36.79
N ALA A 15 -49.52 11.66 -36.88
CA ALA A 15 -48.87 10.79 -35.89
C ALA A 15 -47.45 10.36 -36.32
N SER A 16 -46.94 10.96 -37.39
CA SER A 16 -45.60 10.74 -37.97
C SER A 16 -44.60 11.85 -37.63
N ILE A 17 -44.85 12.60 -36.53
CA ILE A 17 -43.91 13.59 -36.00
C ILE A 17 -42.84 12.87 -35.18
N ILE A 18 -41.60 12.97 -35.65
CA ILE A 18 -40.35 12.64 -34.94
C ILE A 18 -40.37 11.23 -34.31
N CYS A 19 -40.05 10.23 -35.14
CA CYS A 19 -39.51 8.98 -34.63
C CYS A 19 -38.09 9.26 -34.09
N CYS A 20 -38.00 9.69 -32.83
CA CYS A 20 -36.73 9.72 -32.09
C CYS A 20 -36.20 8.28 -32.02
N THR A 21 -35.19 7.99 -32.82
CA THR A 21 -34.52 6.68 -32.93
C THR A 21 -33.62 6.42 -31.72
N THR A 22 -34.24 6.29 -30.54
CA THR A 22 -33.52 6.17 -29.27
C THR A 22 -32.71 4.89 -29.22
N ALA A 23 -31.38 5.02 -29.17
CA ALA A 23 -30.50 3.90 -28.91
C ALA A 23 -30.56 3.51 -27.43
N PHE A 24 -30.68 2.21 -27.16
CA PHE A 24 -30.58 1.62 -25.83
C PHE A 24 -29.33 0.72 -25.76
N ALA A 25 -28.51 0.93 -24.74
CA ALA A 25 -27.42 0.03 -24.38
C ALA A 25 -27.72 -0.63 -23.03
N TYR A 26 -27.46 -1.93 -22.94
CA TYR A 26 -27.72 -2.76 -21.76
C TYR A 26 -26.40 -3.26 -21.18
N GLY A 27 -26.27 -3.30 -19.85
CA GLY A 27 -25.04 -3.73 -19.19
C GLY A 27 -24.81 -5.24 -19.15
N LYS A 28 -24.72 -5.94 -20.30
CA LYS A 28 -24.39 -7.38 -20.35
C LYS A 28 -23.80 -7.86 -21.68
N LYS A 29 -22.69 -8.59 -21.58
CA LYS A 29 -22.00 -9.41 -22.58
C LYS A 29 -21.58 -8.77 -23.91
N SER A 30 -20.32 -8.34 -23.93
CA SER A 30 -19.51 -8.33 -25.14
C SER A 30 -19.22 -9.77 -25.60
N THR A 31 -19.95 -10.23 -26.60
CA THR A 31 -19.59 -11.38 -27.45
C THR A 31 -19.68 -10.96 -28.92
N ASP A 32 -18.53 -10.61 -29.50
CA ASP A 32 -18.27 -10.32 -30.92
C ASP A 32 -19.26 -9.40 -31.67
N THR A 33 -19.96 -8.52 -30.95
CA THR A 33 -20.83 -7.50 -31.55
C THR A 33 -20.60 -6.13 -30.90
N LYS A 34 -20.83 -5.06 -31.67
CA LYS A 34 -20.43 -3.67 -31.37
C LYS A 34 -21.30 -2.99 -30.29
N GLN A 35 -21.42 -3.58 -29.11
CA GLN A 35 -21.99 -2.91 -27.94
C GLN A 35 -20.90 -2.27 -27.08
N VAL A 36 -21.24 -1.16 -26.44
CA VAL A 36 -20.33 -0.38 -25.58
C VAL A 36 -20.52 -0.84 -24.14
N ASN A 37 -19.42 -1.16 -23.45
CA ASN A 37 -19.44 -1.52 -22.04
C ASN A 37 -19.74 -0.27 -21.19
N ILE A 38 -20.98 -0.13 -20.73
CA ILE A 38 -21.42 1.02 -19.93
C ILE A 38 -20.85 1.05 -18.50
N TYR A 39 -20.06 0.05 -18.09
CA TYR A 39 -19.29 0.02 -16.84
C TYR A 39 -17.82 0.49 -17.00
N GLU A 40 -17.43 0.90 -18.20
CA GLU A 40 -16.12 1.50 -18.52
C GLU A 40 -16.31 2.97 -18.95
N THR A 41 -15.21 3.75 -18.98
CA THR A 41 -15.23 5.09 -19.57
C THR A 41 -15.67 5.03 -21.04
N MET A 42 -16.62 5.88 -21.40
CA MET A 42 -17.13 6.01 -22.77
C MET A 42 -16.73 7.37 -23.36
N GLU A 43 -16.36 7.38 -24.64
CA GLU A 43 -16.25 8.62 -25.42
C GLU A 43 -17.45 8.70 -26.37
N ILE A 44 -18.19 9.81 -26.31
CA ILE A 44 -19.17 10.20 -27.34
C ILE A 44 -18.57 11.32 -28.20
N GLN A 45 -18.65 11.17 -29.51
CA GLN A 45 -18.27 12.21 -30.47
C GLN A 45 -19.47 12.57 -31.33
N LEU A 46 -19.82 13.85 -31.36
CA LEU A 46 -20.98 14.39 -32.08
C LEU A 46 -20.57 14.97 -33.45
N ASN A 47 -21.47 14.91 -34.42
CA ASN A 47 -21.26 15.55 -35.73
C ASN A 47 -21.30 17.10 -35.63
N LYS A 48 -21.91 17.65 -34.58
CA LYS A 48 -22.01 19.07 -34.24
C LYS A 48 -21.99 19.25 -32.72
N SER A 49 -21.49 20.38 -32.23
CA SER A 49 -21.53 20.73 -30.81
C SER A 49 -22.98 20.85 -30.30
N ASP A 50 -23.19 20.51 -29.04
CA ASP A 50 -24.52 20.41 -28.43
C ASP A 50 -24.44 20.66 -26.92
N ASP A 51 -24.59 21.93 -26.52
CA ASP A 51 -24.48 22.36 -25.12
C ASP A 51 -25.55 21.73 -24.20
N LYS A 52 -26.54 21.05 -24.79
CA LYS A 52 -27.60 20.28 -24.10
C LYS A 52 -27.44 18.77 -24.23
N ILE A 53 -26.24 18.27 -24.53
CA ILE A 53 -25.97 16.83 -24.61
C ILE A 53 -26.29 16.10 -23.29
N ARG A 54 -26.13 16.76 -22.13
CA ARG A 54 -26.44 16.20 -20.80
C ARG A 54 -27.93 15.83 -20.64
N ASP A 55 -28.83 16.62 -21.22
CA ASP A 55 -30.28 16.36 -21.22
C ASP A 55 -30.67 15.12 -22.06
N LYS A 56 -29.77 14.68 -22.94
CA LYS A 56 -30.04 13.66 -23.97
C LYS A 56 -29.48 12.28 -23.63
N ILE A 57 -28.58 12.18 -22.66
CA ILE A 57 -28.04 10.91 -22.16
C ILE A 57 -28.70 10.61 -20.80
N VAL A 58 -29.37 9.47 -20.70
CA VAL A 58 -30.09 9.04 -19.49
C VAL A 58 -29.61 7.65 -19.09
N PHE A 59 -29.11 7.52 -17.86
CA PHE A 59 -28.85 6.23 -17.23
C PHE A 59 -30.02 5.87 -16.30
N THR A 60 -30.40 4.59 -16.27
CA THR A 60 -31.38 4.07 -15.30
C THR A 60 -30.96 2.72 -14.75
N ASN A 61 -31.37 2.40 -13.52
CA ASN A 61 -31.28 1.03 -13.02
C ASN A 61 -32.39 0.13 -13.61
N LEU A 62 -32.46 -1.14 -13.18
CA LEU A 62 -33.49 -2.07 -13.66
C LEU A 62 -34.92 -1.58 -13.42
N ASP A 63 -35.18 -0.95 -12.28
CA ASP A 63 -36.49 -0.46 -11.83
C ASP A 63 -36.88 0.89 -12.45
N GLY A 64 -35.98 1.51 -13.22
CA GLY A 64 -36.21 2.78 -13.91
C GLY A 64 -35.83 4.02 -13.10
N LYS A 65 -35.25 3.89 -11.90
CA LYS A 65 -34.64 5.01 -11.17
C LYS A 65 -33.55 5.62 -12.07
N VAL A 66 -33.62 6.93 -12.32
CA VAL A 66 -32.55 7.66 -13.03
C VAL A 66 -31.29 7.68 -12.16
N LEU A 67 -30.14 7.44 -12.79
CA LEU A 67 -28.84 7.41 -12.13
C LEU A 67 -27.98 8.62 -12.54
N PRO A 68 -27.19 9.18 -11.61
CA PRO A 68 -26.27 10.27 -11.91
C PRO A 68 -25.09 9.78 -12.77
N TYR A 69 -24.40 10.71 -13.42
CA TYR A 69 -23.21 10.39 -14.23
C TYR A 69 -22.31 11.60 -14.43
N PHE A 70 -21.02 11.34 -14.56
CA PHE A 70 -20.03 12.35 -14.91
C PHE A 70 -20.00 12.62 -16.42
N LEU A 71 -19.79 13.87 -16.80
CA LEU A 71 -19.66 14.29 -18.19
C LEU A 71 -18.58 15.36 -18.32
N ASN A 72 -17.49 15.06 -19.04
CA ASN A 72 -16.37 15.99 -19.23
C ASN A 72 -16.29 16.39 -20.70
N GLN A 73 -16.11 17.67 -21.01
CA GLN A 73 -15.96 18.13 -22.40
C GLN A 73 -14.49 18.08 -22.84
N LYS A 74 -14.14 17.02 -23.57
CA LYS A 74 -12.79 16.80 -24.13
C LYS A 74 -12.51 17.67 -25.35
N SER A 75 -13.53 18.00 -26.14
CA SER A 75 -13.48 18.93 -27.26
C SER A 75 -14.86 19.55 -27.51
N PRO A 76 -15.01 20.59 -28.35
CA PRO A 76 -16.32 21.17 -28.68
C PRO A 76 -17.38 20.15 -29.14
N ASN A 77 -16.95 19.02 -29.72
CA ASN A 77 -17.81 17.94 -30.21
C ASN A 77 -17.55 16.59 -29.51
N THR A 78 -16.75 16.53 -28.44
CA THR A 78 -16.32 15.25 -27.83
C THR A 78 -16.45 15.30 -26.32
N TYR A 79 -17.11 14.30 -25.75
CA TYR A 79 -17.31 14.21 -24.30
C TYR A 79 -16.95 12.82 -23.78
N LEU A 80 -16.39 12.78 -22.57
CA LEU A 80 -16.23 11.55 -21.80
C LEU A 80 -17.44 11.38 -20.88
N ILE A 81 -17.96 10.15 -20.80
CA ILE A 81 -19.12 9.78 -19.98
C ILE A 81 -18.70 8.66 -19.03
N LEU A 82 -19.07 8.80 -17.75
CA LEU A 82 -18.89 7.74 -16.75
C LEU A 82 -20.08 7.69 -15.77
N PRO A 83 -20.95 6.64 -15.81
CA PRO A 83 -22.11 6.55 -14.93
C PRO A 83 -21.76 6.20 -13.48
N LEU A 84 -22.51 6.79 -12.55
CA LEU A 84 -22.48 6.49 -11.13
C LEU A 84 -23.58 5.47 -10.79
N TYR A 85 -23.20 4.41 -10.08
CA TYR A 85 -24.10 3.31 -9.72
C TYR A 85 -23.63 2.65 -8.43
N GLY A 86 -24.56 2.08 -7.66
CA GLY A 86 -24.21 1.33 -6.45
C GLY A 86 -23.63 -0.05 -6.75
N GLU A 87 -22.94 -0.64 -5.78
CA GLU A 87 -22.35 -2.00 -5.87
C GLU A 87 -23.35 -3.12 -6.22
N ASN A 88 -24.66 -2.82 -6.21
CA ASN A 88 -25.74 -3.77 -6.45
C ASN A 88 -26.61 -3.49 -7.69
N GLU A 89 -26.36 -2.42 -8.45
CA GLU A 89 -27.27 -1.98 -9.53
C GLU A 89 -26.82 -2.46 -10.93
N GLU A 90 -27.70 -3.20 -11.64
CA GLU A 90 -27.59 -3.35 -13.10
C GLU A 90 -28.16 -2.11 -13.78
N ILE A 91 -27.40 -1.52 -14.71
CA ILE A 91 -27.73 -0.26 -15.35
C ILE A 91 -28.07 -0.40 -16.85
N LYS A 92 -28.78 0.59 -17.36
CA LYS A 92 -29.15 0.79 -18.77
C LYS A 92 -28.76 2.21 -19.16
N MET A 93 -28.41 2.42 -20.42
CA MET A 93 -28.20 3.76 -20.97
C MET A 93 -29.13 3.98 -22.17
N LYS A 94 -29.72 5.17 -22.26
CA LYS A 94 -30.53 5.64 -23.37
C LYS A 94 -29.94 6.95 -23.91
N ILE A 95 -29.74 7.04 -25.23
CA ILE A 95 -29.37 8.28 -25.90
C ILE A 95 -30.56 8.77 -26.74
N ASN A 96 -31.01 9.98 -26.45
CA ASN A 96 -32.10 10.70 -27.14
C ASN A 96 -31.56 11.54 -28.32
N LEU A 97 -30.72 10.92 -29.16
CA LEU A 97 -30.20 11.47 -30.42
C LEU A 97 -30.42 10.45 -31.53
N ASN A 98 -30.46 10.95 -32.77
CA ASN A 98 -30.42 10.11 -33.97
C ASN A 98 -29.05 9.40 -34.05
N PRO A 99 -28.98 8.05 -34.18
CA PRO A 99 -27.72 7.29 -34.22
C PRO A 99 -26.79 7.59 -35.40
N LYS A 100 -27.18 8.47 -36.33
CA LYS A 100 -26.29 9.01 -37.38
C LYS A 100 -25.54 10.28 -36.96
N ASP A 101 -25.98 10.96 -35.91
CA ASP A 101 -25.47 12.27 -35.49
C ASP A 101 -24.37 12.20 -34.42
N TYR A 102 -24.04 10.98 -33.95
CA TYR A 102 -22.95 10.72 -33.01
C TYR A 102 -22.29 9.36 -33.25
N THR A 103 -21.10 9.18 -32.69
CA THR A 103 -20.48 7.87 -32.45
C THR A 103 -20.22 7.69 -30.95
N LEU A 104 -20.24 6.45 -30.48
CA LEU A 104 -20.00 6.09 -29.09
C LEU A 104 -19.08 4.87 -29.03
N LYS A 105 -18.08 4.89 -28.14
CA LYS A 105 -17.12 3.80 -27.93
C LYS A 105 -16.60 3.79 -26.49
N ASN A 106 -16.01 2.69 -26.05
CA ASN A 106 -15.18 2.69 -24.85
C ASN A 106 -13.81 3.32 -25.14
N THR A 107 -13.19 3.89 -24.10
CA THR A 107 -11.84 4.47 -24.18
C THR A 107 -11.02 4.09 -22.94
N LYS A 108 -9.70 3.94 -23.11
CA LYS A 108 -8.74 3.77 -21.99
C LYS A 108 -8.24 5.11 -21.44
N GLU A 109 -8.87 6.21 -21.84
CA GLU A 109 -8.53 7.57 -21.41
C GLU A 109 -8.87 7.81 -19.94
N VAL A 110 -8.03 8.59 -19.28
CA VAL A 110 -8.14 8.87 -17.85
C VAL A 110 -9.34 9.77 -17.60
N PHE A 111 -10.28 9.29 -16.79
CA PHE A 111 -11.39 10.12 -16.34
C PHE A 111 -10.95 10.93 -15.12
N TYR A 112 -11.09 12.25 -15.20
CA TYR A 112 -10.86 13.18 -14.09
C TYR A 112 -12.19 13.67 -13.55
N LEU A 113 -12.24 14.07 -12.28
CA LEU A 113 -13.44 14.64 -11.69
C LEU A 113 -13.78 16.00 -12.33
N ASP A 114 -12.78 16.72 -12.85
CA ASP A 114 -12.89 17.80 -13.86
C ASP A 114 -13.55 19.11 -13.41
N ASN A 115 -14.73 19.04 -12.79
CA ASN A 115 -15.56 20.21 -12.49
C ASN A 115 -16.43 20.02 -11.23
N GLU A 116 -16.96 21.11 -10.70
CA GLU A 116 -17.76 21.12 -9.47
C GLU A 116 -19.08 20.35 -9.58
N GLN A 117 -19.71 20.31 -10.77
CA GLN A 117 -20.92 19.51 -10.98
C GLN A 117 -20.62 18.04 -10.77
N ASN A 118 -19.57 17.51 -11.39
CA ASN A 118 -19.14 16.13 -11.17
C ASN A 118 -18.80 15.87 -9.69
N ALA A 119 -18.11 16.79 -8.99
CA ALA A 119 -17.87 16.65 -7.55
C ALA A 119 -19.18 16.53 -6.74
N LYS A 120 -20.18 17.37 -7.07
CA LYS A 120 -21.52 17.35 -6.49
C LYS A 120 -22.25 16.03 -6.76
N GLU A 121 -22.16 15.50 -7.98
CA GLU A 121 -22.75 14.20 -8.36
C GLU A 121 -22.10 13.05 -7.57
N LEU A 122 -20.76 13.06 -7.42
CA LEU A 122 -20.03 12.05 -6.63
C LEU A 122 -20.42 12.09 -5.15
N GLN A 123 -20.42 13.28 -4.52
CA GLN A 123 -20.83 13.45 -3.13
C GLN A 123 -22.31 13.06 -2.93
N THR A 124 -23.19 13.44 -3.85
CA THR A 124 -24.63 13.08 -3.82
C THR A 124 -24.87 11.58 -4.01
N HIS A 125 -24.03 10.90 -4.80
CA HIS A 125 -24.07 9.44 -4.95
C HIS A 125 -23.58 8.73 -3.69
N LEU A 126 -22.36 9.05 -3.23
CA LEU A 126 -21.73 8.42 -2.07
C LEU A 126 -22.53 8.61 -0.78
N SER A 127 -23.10 9.80 -0.54
CA SER A 127 -23.89 10.10 0.66
C SER A 127 -25.20 9.29 0.77
N GLN A 128 -25.74 8.74 -0.34
CA GLN A 128 -26.87 7.79 -0.28
C GLN A 128 -26.49 6.48 0.43
N TYR A 129 -25.21 6.10 0.41
CA TYR A 129 -24.68 4.90 1.08
C TYR A 129 -24.11 5.23 2.48
N TYR A 130 -23.77 6.50 2.74
CA TYR A 130 -23.12 6.97 3.97
C TYR A 130 -24.11 7.27 5.13
N ARG A 131 -25.06 6.37 5.38
CA ARG A 131 -25.96 6.46 6.55
C ARG A 131 -25.30 5.90 7.81
N THR A 132 -24.63 6.79 8.55
CA THR A 132 -24.29 6.64 9.99
C THR A 132 -24.04 5.19 10.43
N MET A 133 -22.94 4.59 9.94
CA MET A 133 -22.32 3.52 10.69
C MET A 133 -21.63 4.16 11.89
N ASP A 134 -22.11 3.84 13.08
CA ASP A 134 -21.44 4.16 14.34
C ASP A 134 -20.08 3.47 14.32
N TYR A 135 -19.00 4.27 14.28
CA TYR A 135 -17.64 3.77 14.13
C TYR A 135 -17.14 3.23 15.46
N GLY A 136 -17.59 2.02 15.78
CA GLY A 136 -16.83 1.08 16.60
C GLY A 136 -15.51 0.77 15.91
N LEU A 137 -14.55 1.69 16.03
CA LEU A 137 -13.18 1.57 15.57
C LEU A 137 -12.61 0.28 16.16
N LYS A 138 -12.42 -0.73 15.32
CA LYS A 138 -11.49 -1.80 15.64
C LYS A 138 -10.11 -1.18 15.68
N ASP A 139 -9.35 -1.47 16.74
CA ASP A 139 -7.92 -1.17 16.77
C ASP A 139 -7.27 -1.67 15.46
N GLY A 140 -6.69 -0.74 14.71
CA GLY A 140 -5.90 -1.05 13.54
C GLY A 140 -4.63 -1.77 13.99
N MET A 141 -4.71 -3.10 14.08
CA MET A 141 -3.59 -3.92 14.53
C MET A 141 -2.38 -3.66 13.64
N LEU A 142 -1.33 -3.07 14.25
CA LEU A 142 -0.21 -2.45 13.56
C LEU A 142 0.43 -3.38 12.52
N ALA A 143 0.37 -2.97 11.26
CA ALA A 143 1.19 -3.50 10.16
C ALA A 143 2.02 -2.35 9.63
N ILE A 144 3.35 -2.43 9.80
CA ILE A 144 4.32 -1.40 9.40
C ILE A 144 5.44 -2.13 8.65
N GLU A 145 5.48 -2.04 7.31
CA GLU A 145 6.45 -2.74 6.46
C GLU A 145 7.34 -1.79 5.64
N GLU A 146 8.66 -1.93 5.87
CA GLU A 146 9.84 -1.85 4.98
C GLU A 146 10.51 -0.65 4.29
N GLU A 147 11.69 -0.96 3.68
CA GLU A 147 12.91 -0.16 3.42
C GLU A 147 13.66 -0.59 2.13
N ALA A 148 14.63 0.23 1.66
CA ALA A 148 15.33 0.32 0.33
C ALA A 148 15.47 -0.87 -0.70
N GLY A 149 16.50 -1.06 -1.56
CA GLY A 149 17.88 -0.55 -1.81
C GLY A 149 18.72 -1.65 -2.54
N ALA A 150 19.91 -1.49 -3.17
CA ALA A 150 20.81 -0.41 -3.64
C ALA A 150 22.01 -1.08 -4.42
N ALA A 151 23.05 -0.44 -5.00
CA ALA A 151 23.49 0.96 -5.06
C ALA A 151 23.68 1.46 -6.53
N THR A 152 24.83 1.60 -7.22
CA THR A 152 26.32 1.57 -7.03
C THR A 152 26.95 2.20 -8.33
N PRO A 153 28.25 2.57 -8.50
CA PRO A 153 29.42 2.81 -7.63
C PRO A 153 29.97 4.27 -7.77
N ALA A 154 31.19 4.65 -7.36
CA ALA A 154 31.86 4.56 -6.05
C ALA A 154 33.08 5.54 -5.98
N LYS A 155 33.44 5.98 -4.77
CA LYS A 155 34.73 6.53 -4.31
C LYS A 155 34.83 6.17 -2.81
N GLU A 156 36.03 6.05 -2.23
CA GLU A 156 36.25 5.41 -0.90
C GLU A 156 35.17 5.76 0.15
N LYS A 157 34.33 4.77 0.47
CA LYS A 157 33.14 4.83 1.35
C LYS A 157 33.28 3.70 2.38
N ARG A 158 32.91 3.96 3.64
CA ARG A 158 32.84 2.92 4.69
C ARG A 158 31.77 1.88 4.34
N ASP A 159 31.96 0.65 4.79
CA ASP A 159 30.94 -0.40 4.68
C ASP A 159 29.92 -0.19 5.81
N TYR A 160 28.63 -0.24 5.51
CA TYR A 160 27.58 -0.11 6.51
C TYR A 160 26.29 -0.76 6.06
N SER A 161 25.43 -1.10 7.01
CA SER A 161 24.10 -1.62 6.71
C SER A 161 23.22 -0.52 6.12
N GLU A 162 22.96 -0.65 4.84
CA GLU A 162 21.62 -0.38 4.34
C GLU A 162 20.69 -1.52 4.82
N THR A 163 19.39 -1.36 4.64
CA THR A 163 18.38 -2.23 5.28
C THR A 163 18.15 -3.52 4.50
N ASN A 164 16.99 -4.15 4.67
CA ASN A 164 16.53 -5.26 3.85
C ASN A 164 15.23 -4.88 3.12
N HIS A 165 15.03 -5.44 1.93
CA HIS A 165 14.66 -4.62 0.76
C HIS A 165 13.72 -5.29 -0.25
N GLN A 166 12.81 -4.52 -0.87
CA GLN A 166 12.03 -5.01 -2.00
C GLN A 166 12.75 -4.89 -3.34
N VAL A 167 13.17 -3.68 -3.74
CA VAL A 167 13.68 -3.39 -5.10
C VAL A 167 15.05 -2.72 -5.06
N GLU A 168 15.97 -3.19 -5.91
CA GLU A 168 17.32 -2.65 -6.00
C GLU A 168 17.33 -1.17 -6.41
N GLY A 169 17.96 -0.33 -5.59
CA GLY A 169 18.09 1.12 -5.81
C GLY A 169 16.81 1.95 -5.59
N VAL A 170 15.74 1.39 -5.02
CA VAL A 170 14.55 2.13 -4.61
C VAL A 170 14.57 2.21 -3.10
N GLU A 171 14.67 3.40 -2.49
CA GLU A 171 14.58 3.55 -1.05
C GLU A 171 13.14 3.43 -0.52
N GLU A 172 13.01 2.91 0.70
CA GLU A 172 11.83 2.97 1.57
C GLU A 172 12.36 3.31 3.00
N GLY A 173 11.49 3.68 3.97
CA GLY A 173 11.86 4.38 5.23
C GLY A 173 11.58 3.62 6.55
N HIS A 174 12.29 3.94 7.65
CA HIS A 174 12.25 3.19 8.94
C HIS A 174 12.55 4.10 10.13
N VAL A 175 12.23 3.61 11.35
CA VAL A 175 12.68 4.24 12.59
C VAL A 175 14.20 4.28 12.77
N ILE A 176 15.00 3.48 12.05
CA ILE A 176 16.47 3.46 12.15
C ILE A 176 17.13 3.62 10.76
N LYS A 177 18.13 4.50 10.65
CA LYS A 177 19.05 4.61 9.49
C LYS A 177 20.49 4.86 9.94
N THR A 178 21.45 4.64 9.04
CA THR A 178 22.83 5.13 9.18
C THR A 178 23.39 5.63 7.85
N ASP A 179 24.31 6.59 7.92
CA ASP A 179 25.11 7.09 6.79
C ASP A 179 26.56 6.57 6.79
N GLY A 180 26.88 5.62 7.68
CA GLY A 180 28.23 5.11 7.90
C GLY A 180 29.10 5.96 8.83
N GLN A 181 28.57 7.03 9.43
CA GLN A 181 29.25 7.82 10.49
C GLN A 181 28.34 8.11 11.69
N TYR A 182 27.04 8.28 11.44
CA TYR A 182 26.00 8.53 12.42
C TYR A 182 24.88 7.49 12.30
N ILE A 183 24.26 7.19 13.43
CA ILE A 183 23.02 6.40 13.54
C ILE A 183 21.90 7.38 13.89
N TYR A 184 20.80 7.28 13.17
CA TYR A 184 19.60 8.12 13.30
C TYR A 184 18.46 7.21 13.75
N TYR A 185 17.85 7.49 14.91
CA TYR A 185 16.79 6.67 15.50
C TYR A 185 15.59 7.51 15.94
N ILE A 186 14.39 7.16 15.51
CA ILE A 186 13.13 7.72 16.02
C ILE A 186 12.82 7.10 17.38
N SER A 187 12.68 7.92 18.41
CA SER A 187 12.20 7.53 19.75
C SER A 187 11.25 8.60 20.27
N ASP A 188 10.06 8.19 20.71
CA ASP A 188 9.00 9.09 21.18
C ASP A 188 8.72 10.24 20.16
N ASP A 189 8.98 11.49 20.55
CA ASP A 189 8.75 12.72 19.76
C ASP A 189 10.01 13.22 19.00
N SER A 190 11.08 12.42 18.98
CA SER A 190 12.45 12.90 18.73
C SER A 190 13.25 11.98 17.81
N VAL A 191 14.21 12.56 17.08
CA VAL A 191 15.25 11.80 16.38
C VAL A 191 16.57 11.88 17.15
N MET A 192 17.05 10.74 17.65
CA MET A 192 18.37 10.59 18.25
C MET A 192 19.43 10.49 17.14
N ILE A 193 20.40 11.40 17.13
CA ILE A 193 21.54 11.38 16.19
C ILE A 193 22.82 11.08 16.98
N THR A 194 23.37 9.89 16.75
CA THR A 194 24.51 9.34 17.51
C THR A 194 25.69 9.07 16.60
N LYS A 195 26.85 9.66 16.89
CA LYS A 195 28.10 9.37 16.19
C LYS A 195 28.60 7.98 16.58
N ALA A 196 29.02 7.21 15.57
CA ALA A 196 29.46 5.83 15.69
C ALA A 196 30.86 5.65 15.06
N GLU A 197 31.90 5.69 15.91
CA GLU A 197 33.30 5.64 15.48
C GLU A 197 34.02 4.45 16.12
N LYS A 198 34.27 3.39 15.33
CA LYS A 198 34.90 2.14 15.78
C LYS A 198 34.26 1.56 17.06
N GLY A 199 32.93 1.65 17.14
CA GLY A 199 32.14 1.19 18.28
C GLY A 199 32.12 2.12 19.49
N LYS A 200 32.82 3.26 19.47
CA LYS A 200 32.57 4.33 20.45
C LYS A 200 31.40 5.18 20.02
N LEU A 201 30.51 5.40 20.98
CA LEU A 201 29.20 6.01 20.80
C LEU A 201 29.19 7.39 21.46
N SER A 202 28.69 8.39 20.74
CA SER A 202 28.49 9.73 21.29
C SER A 202 27.21 10.32 20.73
N ILE A 203 26.20 10.51 21.58
CA ILE A 203 24.99 11.25 21.20
C ILE A 203 25.45 12.67 20.84
N GLN A 204 25.03 13.16 19.68
CA GLN A 204 25.37 14.50 19.19
C GLN A 204 24.15 15.41 19.24
N LYS A 205 22.95 14.84 19.04
CA LYS A 205 21.71 15.59 19.04
C LYS A 205 20.52 14.70 19.41
N THR A 206 19.72 15.16 20.37
CA THR A 206 18.29 14.85 20.43
C THR A 206 17.58 15.92 19.59
N LEU A 207 17.06 15.55 18.42
CA LEU A 207 16.29 16.44 17.55
C LEU A 207 14.80 16.28 17.86
N VAL A 208 14.32 17.06 18.82
CA VAL A 208 12.89 17.16 19.15
C VAL A 208 12.12 17.71 17.95
N LEU A 209 11.03 17.05 17.59
CA LEU A 209 10.15 17.46 16.51
C LEU A 209 9.05 18.41 17.04
N PRO A 210 8.20 19.02 16.19
CA PRO A 210 7.09 19.83 16.67
C PRO A 210 6.12 18.99 17.51
N GLU A 211 5.59 19.56 18.60
CA GLU A 211 4.73 18.86 19.60
C GLU A 211 3.44 18.23 19.00
N ASN A 212 3.12 18.53 17.74
CA ASN A 212 1.96 18.03 17.00
C ASN A 212 2.31 17.02 15.88
N VAL A 213 3.50 16.43 15.92
CA VAL A 213 4.00 15.43 14.96
C VAL A 213 4.30 14.11 15.68
N ILE A 214 3.77 13.01 15.15
CA ILE A 214 4.09 11.65 15.61
C ILE A 214 4.99 11.01 14.55
N PRO A 215 6.33 10.95 14.74
CA PRO A 215 7.25 10.41 13.75
C PRO A 215 7.07 8.91 13.57
N MET A 216 7.06 8.44 12.32
CA MET A 216 6.91 7.02 11.98
C MET A 216 8.18 6.48 11.32
N GLU A 217 8.71 7.18 10.32
CA GLU A 217 9.79 6.68 9.46
C GLU A 217 10.73 7.81 9.03
N LEU A 218 12.01 7.49 8.80
CA LEU A 218 13.01 8.43 8.30
C LEU A 218 13.87 7.88 7.15
N TYR A 219 14.43 8.81 6.39
CA TYR A 219 15.44 8.56 5.35
C TYR A 219 16.65 9.46 5.60
N VAL A 220 17.84 8.99 5.22
CA VAL A 220 19.10 9.72 5.35
C VAL A 220 19.91 9.59 4.07
N ASP A 221 20.13 10.71 3.37
CA ASP A 221 20.88 10.77 2.11
C ASP A 221 21.47 12.17 1.91
N GLN A 222 22.70 12.27 1.37
CA GLN A 222 23.33 13.55 0.97
C GLN A 222 23.26 14.68 2.03
N LYS A 223 23.46 14.31 3.30
CA LYS A 223 23.33 15.20 4.49
C LYS A 223 21.94 15.83 4.66
N LYS A 224 20.90 15.15 4.18
CA LYS A 224 19.49 15.41 4.48
C LYS A 224 18.96 14.30 5.39
N LEU A 225 18.27 14.70 6.44
CA LEU A 225 17.40 13.84 7.24
C LEU A 225 15.96 14.17 6.84
N ILE A 226 15.23 13.19 6.32
CA ILE A 226 13.81 13.30 6.01
C ILE A 226 13.05 12.50 7.07
N VAL A 227 12.05 13.10 7.72
CA VAL A 227 11.19 12.43 8.70
C VAL A 227 9.75 12.52 8.22
N ILE A 228 9.05 11.39 8.22
CA ILE A 228 7.63 11.25 7.87
C ILE A 228 6.88 10.77 9.11
N GLY A 229 5.68 11.29 9.30
CA GLY A 229 4.80 10.88 10.40
C GLY A 229 3.43 11.52 10.33
N ASP A 230 2.56 11.14 11.25
CA ASP A 230 1.24 11.75 11.39
C ASP A 230 1.37 13.18 11.93
N PHE A 231 0.43 14.03 11.50
CA PHE A 231 0.33 15.44 11.83
C PHE A 231 -1.04 15.73 12.43
N TYR A 232 -1.04 16.13 13.70
CA TYR A 232 -2.20 16.58 14.45
C TYR A 232 -2.33 18.11 14.32
N ASN A 233 -3.54 18.67 14.33
CA ASN A 233 -3.70 20.12 14.48
C ASN A 233 -4.91 20.47 15.36
N PRO A 234 -4.71 21.03 16.58
CA PRO A 234 -5.80 21.35 17.50
C PRO A 234 -6.64 22.55 17.02
N ASN A 235 -6.23 23.25 15.96
CA ASN A 235 -6.98 24.36 15.39
C ASN A 235 -7.78 23.94 14.13
N TYR A 236 -7.61 22.70 13.63
CA TYR A 236 -8.47 22.12 12.59
C TYR A 236 -9.48 21.18 13.26
N TYR A 237 -10.45 21.77 13.97
CA TYR A 237 -11.68 21.07 14.34
C TYR A 237 -12.70 21.20 13.21
N ASP A 238 -13.48 20.12 13.00
CA ASP A 238 -14.66 20.15 12.14
C ASP A 238 -15.93 20.10 13.01
N PRO A 239 -16.54 21.25 13.35
CA PRO A 239 -17.73 21.30 14.21
C PRO A 239 -18.99 20.68 13.56
N HIS A 240 -18.88 20.07 12.37
CA HIS A 240 -19.96 19.41 11.66
C HIS A 240 -19.76 17.90 11.46
N ILE A 241 -18.61 17.33 11.85
CA ILE A 241 -18.37 15.88 11.86
C ILE A 241 -18.34 15.34 13.30
N ASP A 242 -17.44 15.86 14.13
CA ASP A 242 -17.21 15.40 15.50
C ASP A 242 -16.50 16.49 16.31
N SER A 243 -16.92 16.69 17.56
CA SER A 243 -16.28 17.63 18.49
C SER A 243 -15.13 17.02 19.30
N VAL A 244 -14.79 15.73 19.07
CA VAL A 244 -13.80 14.98 19.86
C VAL A 244 -12.57 14.54 19.05
N THR A 245 -12.72 14.28 17.75
CA THR A 245 -11.62 13.82 16.86
C THR A 245 -11.00 14.96 16.05
N PRO A 246 -9.85 15.54 16.46
CA PRO A 246 -9.15 16.57 15.70
C PRO A 246 -8.56 16.03 14.39
N TYR A 247 -8.49 16.90 13.39
CA TYR A 247 -8.14 16.54 12.02
C TYR A 247 -6.66 16.11 11.87
N GLY A 248 -6.47 14.88 11.37
CA GLY A 248 -5.17 14.31 11.04
C GLY A 248 -4.75 14.52 9.59
N GLY A 249 -3.45 14.67 9.38
CA GLY A 249 -2.78 14.58 8.08
C GLY A 249 -1.43 13.87 8.21
N THR A 250 -0.64 13.86 7.15
CA THR A 250 0.74 13.37 7.16
C THR A 250 1.70 14.55 6.97
N VAL A 251 2.75 14.63 7.79
CA VAL A 251 3.85 15.59 7.60
C VAL A 251 5.08 14.90 7.00
N THR A 252 5.84 15.66 6.22
CA THR A 252 7.21 15.34 5.83
C THR A 252 8.11 16.53 6.16
N LEU A 253 9.01 16.34 7.11
CA LEU A 253 10.01 17.31 7.55
C LEU A 253 11.34 16.96 6.88
N VAL A 254 12.02 17.94 6.28
CA VAL A 254 13.39 17.76 5.76
C VAL A 254 14.34 18.70 6.47
N TYR A 255 15.39 18.13 7.06
CA TYR A 255 16.46 18.84 7.74
C TYR A 255 17.76 18.72 6.95
N ASP A 256 18.49 19.82 6.84
CA ASP A 256 19.92 19.78 6.51
C ASP A 256 20.71 19.43 7.77
N VAL A 257 21.46 18.33 7.72
CA VAL A 257 22.30 17.82 8.82
C VAL A 257 23.80 18.00 8.53
N THR A 258 24.17 18.96 7.67
CA THR A 258 25.58 19.29 7.41
C THR A 258 26.31 19.77 8.66
N ASN A 259 25.59 20.38 9.61
CA ASN A 259 25.99 20.48 11.01
C ASN A 259 25.04 19.64 11.87
N ILE A 260 25.53 18.52 12.39
CA ILE A 260 24.75 17.56 13.19
C ILE A 260 24.30 18.15 14.54
N GLU A 261 25.06 19.09 15.12
CA GLU A 261 24.70 19.76 16.38
C GLU A 261 23.57 20.78 16.18
N GLN A 262 23.39 21.27 14.95
CA GLN A 262 22.40 22.28 14.58
C GLN A 262 21.63 21.90 13.28
N PRO A 263 20.83 20.81 13.28
CA PRO A 263 20.04 20.42 12.13
C PRO A 263 19.05 21.53 11.75
N LYS A 264 19.11 21.99 10.49
CA LYS A 264 18.26 23.09 10.01
C LYS A 264 17.08 22.54 9.21
N LYS A 265 15.84 22.73 9.67
CA LYS A 265 14.65 22.43 8.86
C LYS A 265 14.66 23.29 7.58
N ILE A 266 14.65 22.64 6.42
CA ILE A 266 14.64 23.26 5.09
C ILE A 266 13.35 22.99 4.30
N ARG A 267 12.58 21.95 4.67
CA ARG A 267 11.21 21.73 4.15
C ARG A 267 10.28 21.31 5.28
N GLU A 268 9.05 21.80 5.22
CA GLU A 268 7.90 21.23 5.92
C GLU A 268 6.78 21.09 4.90
N LEU A 269 6.30 19.87 4.69
CA LEU A 269 5.20 19.54 3.81
C LEU A 269 4.13 18.84 4.64
N VAL A 270 2.92 19.39 4.71
CA VAL A 270 1.75 18.74 5.35
C VAL A 270 0.73 18.46 4.27
N GLN A 271 0.29 17.20 4.20
CA GLN A 271 -0.73 16.73 3.28
C GLN A 271 -1.89 16.06 4.03
N GLN A 272 -3.07 16.10 3.43
CA GLN A 272 -4.30 15.51 3.94
C GLN A 272 -4.23 13.97 3.94
N GLY A 273 -4.85 13.37 4.95
CA GLY A 273 -5.01 11.92 5.09
C GLY A 273 -3.90 11.25 5.89
N TYR A 274 -4.21 10.04 6.32
CA TYR A 274 -3.31 9.16 7.07
C TYR A 274 -2.20 8.63 6.15
N TYR A 275 -1.03 8.39 6.73
CA TYR A 275 0.09 7.78 6.02
C TYR A 275 -0.28 6.37 5.53
N LEU A 276 -0.07 6.11 4.24
CA LEU A 276 -0.21 4.76 3.67
C LEU A 276 1.15 4.09 3.52
N SER A 277 2.07 4.76 2.81
CA SER A 277 3.45 4.28 2.59
C SER A 277 4.29 5.38 1.91
N SER A 278 5.61 5.24 1.92
CA SER A 278 6.53 6.08 1.15
C SER A 278 7.62 5.26 0.46
N ARG A 279 8.18 5.86 -0.60
CA ARG A 279 9.33 5.34 -1.33
C ARG A 279 10.18 6.52 -1.81
N LYS A 280 11.49 6.35 -1.94
CA LYS A 280 12.44 7.37 -2.42
C LYS A 280 13.28 6.81 -3.57
N ASN A 281 13.10 7.27 -4.79
CA ASN A 281 14.00 6.90 -5.89
C ASN A 281 15.09 7.96 -6.05
N GLY A 282 16.32 7.61 -5.65
CA GLY A 282 17.46 8.52 -5.64
C GLY A 282 17.15 9.76 -4.82
N LYS A 283 16.95 10.90 -5.49
CA LYS A 283 16.63 12.19 -4.85
C LYS A 283 15.15 12.48 -4.69
N VAL A 284 14.26 11.72 -5.32
CA VAL A 284 12.81 11.98 -5.30
C VAL A 284 12.16 11.15 -4.21
N VAL A 285 11.50 11.79 -3.26
CA VAL A 285 10.63 11.14 -2.27
C VAL A 285 9.20 11.17 -2.79
N HIS A 286 8.52 10.03 -2.73
CA HIS A 286 7.11 9.82 -2.97
C HIS A 286 6.44 9.43 -1.65
N VAL A 287 5.44 10.17 -1.22
CA VAL A 287 4.67 9.90 0.00
C VAL A 287 3.21 9.73 -0.38
N VAL A 288 2.61 8.61 0.00
CA VAL A 288 1.22 8.27 -0.32
C VAL A 288 0.38 8.34 0.96
N THR A 289 -0.77 9.01 0.87
CA THR A 289 -1.78 9.06 1.93
C THR A 289 -3.14 8.58 1.44
N GLN A 290 -3.97 8.16 2.39
CA GLN A 290 -5.37 7.85 2.18
C GLN A 290 -6.22 8.66 3.17
N ASN A 291 -7.25 9.34 2.66
CA ASN A 291 -8.21 10.06 3.49
C ASN A 291 -9.63 9.52 3.34
N ALA A 292 -10.42 9.66 4.39
CA ALA A 292 -11.84 9.32 4.41
C ALA A 292 -12.64 10.41 5.17
N PRO A 293 -13.87 10.77 4.74
CA PRO A 293 -14.50 10.49 3.45
C PRO A 293 -14.60 11.74 2.54
N PHE A 294 -14.58 11.57 1.23
CA PHE A 294 -14.92 12.61 0.24
C PHE A 294 -16.33 13.20 0.48
N VAL A 295 -17.25 12.46 1.11
CA VAL A 295 -18.61 12.98 1.38
C VAL A 295 -18.67 14.14 2.36
N SER A 296 -17.64 14.39 3.17
CA SER A 296 -17.62 15.51 4.12
C SER A 296 -16.83 16.73 3.64
N MET A 297 -16.43 16.76 2.36
CA MET A 297 -15.85 17.97 1.77
C MET A 297 -16.96 19.03 1.56
N PRO A 298 -16.76 20.29 1.99
CA PRO A 298 -17.74 21.35 1.79
C PRO A 298 -17.81 21.74 0.31
N MET A 299 -19.03 21.91 -0.20
CA MET A 299 -19.27 22.39 -1.57
C MET A 299 -18.91 23.86 -1.73
N ALA A 300 -18.49 24.28 -2.93
CA ALA A 300 -18.19 25.67 -3.25
C ALA A 300 -19.40 26.63 -3.09
N GLU A 301 -20.62 26.09 -3.07
CA GLU A 301 -21.87 26.82 -2.78
C GLU A 301 -22.00 27.17 -1.28
N ASP A 302 -21.33 26.45 -0.38
CA ASP A 302 -21.33 26.76 1.06
C ASP A 302 -20.32 27.86 1.40
N THR A 303 -20.73 29.09 1.10
CA THR A 303 -20.01 30.33 1.42
C THR A 303 -19.78 30.59 2.92
N LYS A 304 -20.22 29.71 3.83
CA LYS A 304 -19.93 29.77 5.26
C LYS A 304 -18.84 28.78 5.70
N SER A 305 -18.62 27.70 4.96
CA SER A 305 -17.52 26.78 5.20
C SER A 305 -16.24 27.29 4.50
N PRO A 306 -15.07 27.24 5.15
CA PRO A 306 -13.81 27.44 4.43
C PRO A 306 -13.63 26.32 3.39
N GLN A 307 -13.24 26.70 2.17
CA GLN A 307 -12.83 25.72 1.15
C GLN A 307 -11.69 24.87 1.71
N ARG A 308 -11.86 23.54 1.69
CA ARG A 308 -10.82 22.61 2.18
C ARG A 308 -9.85 22.32 1.05
N ASP A 309 -8.59 22.68 1.25
CA ASP A 309 -7.50 22.21 0.40
C ASP A 309 -7.44 20.67 0.46
N ILE A 310 -7.36 20.04 -0.72
CA ILE A 310 -7.34 18.58 -0.92
C ILE A 310 -5.93 18.18 -1.35
N GLY A 311 -5.30 17.28 -0.59
CA GLY A 311 -3.89 16.92 -0.77
C GLY A 311 -2.96 17.85 0.00
N ILE A 312 -2.11 18.63 -0.65
CA ILE A 312 -1.12 19.48 0.02
C ILE A 312 -1.82 20.66 0.75
N LEU A 313 -1.81 20.62 2.08
CA LEU A 313 -2.39 21.63 2.98
C LEU A 313 -1.40 22.76 3.29
N LYS A 314 -0.11 22.41 3.38
CA LYS A 314 0.99 23.33 3.66
C LYS A 314 2.25 22.82 2.98
N GLU A 315 2.98 23.73 2.33
CA GLU A 315 4.40 23.50 2.07
C GLU A 315 5.19 24.78 2.37
N GLU A 316 6.29 24.65 3.10
CA GLU A 316 7.29 25.68 3.34
C GLU A 316 8.67 25.19 2.90
N LEU A 317 9.35 26.00 2.08
CA LEU A 317 10.72 25.79 1.59
C LEU A 317 11.63 26.87 2.16
N ASN A 318 12.56 26.48 3.04
CA ASN A 318 13.49 27.37 3.74
C ASN A 318 12.79 28.54 4.46
N GLY A 319 11.58 28.33 4.99
CA GLY A 319 10.75 29.35 5.64
C GLY A 319 9.90 30.21 4.69
N THR A 320 9.92 29.95 3.39
CA THR A 320 9.01 30.58 2.40
C THR A 320 7.87 29.63 2.07
N LYS A 321 6.60 30.06 2.21
CA LYS A 321 5.45 29.24 1.78
C LYS A 321 5.54 28.98 0.27
N ALA A 322 5.52 27.71 -0.13
CA ALA A 322 5.51 27.35 -1.54
C ALA A 322 4.12 27.61 -2.16
N PRO A 323 4.03 28.08 -3.40
CA PRO A 323 2.76 28.26 -4.07
C PRO A 323 2.21 26.90 -4.53
N HIS A 324 1.03 26.55 -4.02
CA HIS A 324 0.18 25.49 -4.55
C HIS A 324 -1.11 26.13 -5.04
N ASN A 325 -1.68 25.59 -6.12
CA ASN A 325 -3.05 25.96 -6.51
C ASN A 325 -4.02 25.30 -5.52
N VAL A 326 -5.07 26.02 -5.12
CA VAL A 326 -6.23 25.43 -4.42
C VAL A 326 -6.68 24.18 -5.17
N ALA A 327 -7.08 23.15 -4.43
CA ALA A 327 -7.38 21.83 -4.99
C ALA A 327 -8.35 21.88 -6.18
N ARG A 328 -7.84 21.52 -7.36
CA ARG A 328 -8.63 21.44 -8.59
C ARG A 328 -9.17 20.03 -8.77
N TYR A 329 -10.48 19.90 -8.90
CA TYR A 329 -11.14 18.62 -9.21
C TYR A 329 -10.62 18.01 -10.53
N ASP A 330 -10.13 18.82 -11.49
CA ASP A 330 -9.50 18.34 -12.73
C ASP A 330 -8.18 17.56 -12.57
N LYS A 331 -7.62 17.51 -11.35
CA LYS A 331 -6.45 16.66 -11.03
C LYS A 331 -6.80 15.35 -10.31
N ILE A 332 -8.05 15.15 -9.89
CA ILE A 332 -8.48 13.93 -9.19
C ILE A 332 -8.97 12.92 -10.22
N ILE A 333 -8.32 11.76 -10.30
CA ILE A 333 -8.71 10.66 -11.20
C ILE A 333 -9.91 9.90 -10.59
N VAL A 334 -10.84 9.46 -11.43
CA VAL A 334 -11.96 8.59 -11.04
C VAL A 334 -11.91 7.29 -11.85
N PHE A 335 -11.88 6.14 -11.18
CA PHE A 335 -11.84 4.85 -11.85
C PHE A 335 -13.25 4.27 -12.06
N PRO A 336 -13.56 3.74 -13.26
CA PRO A 336 -14.88 3.19 -13.55
C PRO A 336 -15.30 2.07 -12.60
N GLY A 337 -16.49 2.22 -12.00
CA GLY A 337 -17.05 1.26 -11.05
C GLY A 337 -16.35 1.20 -9.69
N ASN A 338 -15.46 2.15 -9.37
CA ASN A 338 -14.79 2.25 -8.08
C ASN A 338 -15.19 3.54 -7.36
N TYR A 339 -16.44 3.58 -6.89
CA TYR A 339 -17.02 4.75 -6.23
C TYR A 339 -16.99 4.57 -4.71
N THR A 340 -15.79 4.56 -4.14
CA THR A 340 -15.55 4.56 -2.69
C THR A 340 -15.61 5.97 -2.12
N SER A 341 -15.87 6.09 -0.82
CA SER A 341 -15.72 7.35 -0.09
C SER A 341 -14.28 7.82 0.05
N ASN A 342 -13.30 6.94 -0.15
CA ASN A 342 -11.90 7.23 0.11
C ASN A 342 -11.22 7.88 -1.10
N MET A 343 -10.18 8.66 -0.81
CA MET A 343 -9.29 9.24 -1.80
C MET A 343 -7.84 8.94 -1.42
N VAL A 344 -7.08 8.44 -2.38
CA VAL A 344 -5.61 8.28 -2.27
C VAL A 344 -4.94 9.49 -2.91
N THR A 345 -3.89 10.00 -2.28
CA THR A 345 -3.04 11.06 -2.81
C THR A 345 -1.57 10.65 -2.73
N MET A 346 -0.84 10.83 -3.82
CA MET A 346 0.62 10.70 -3.84
C MET A 346 1.24 12.07 -4.11
N THR A 347 2.09 12.49 -3.19
CA THR A 347 2.88 13.73 -3.30
C THR A 347 4.35 13.39 -3.51
N SER A 348 5.02 14.08 -4.44
CA SER A 348 6.34 13.73 -4.95
C SER A 348 7.27 14.94 -5.07
N PHE A 349 8.47 14.90 -4.48
CA PHE A 349 9.42 16.02 -4.50
C PHE A 349 10.90 15.60 -4.50
N ASP A 350 11.77 16.41 -5.12
CA ASP A 350 13.22 16.22 -5.12
C ASP A 350 13.85 16.92 -3.90
N VAL A 351 14.47 16.14 -3.00
CA VAL A 351 15.04 16.58 -1.71
C VAL A 351 16.25 17.52 -1.86
N ALA A 352 16.86 17.58 -3.04
CA ALA A 352 17.98 18.44 -3.35
C ALA A 352 17.55 19.79 -4.00
N THR A 353 16.24 20.03 -4.18
CA THR A 353 15.73 21.24 -4.84
C THR A 353 14.67 21.98 -4.05
N ASN A 354 14.67 23.32 -4.18
CA ASN A 354 13.61 24.18 -3.67
C ASN A 354 12.43 24.28 -4.66
N ARG A 355 11.93 23.12 -5.13
CA ARG A 355 10.72 23.05 -5.98
C ARG A 355 9.54 22.54 -5.15
N SER A 356 8.38 23.16 -5.34
CA SER A 356 7.08 22.69 -4.82
C SER A 356 6.86 21.22 -5.17
N ALA A 357 6.19 20.45 -4.30
CA ALA A 357 5.88 19.07 -4.60
C ALA A 357 4.82 18.94 -5.70
N GLU A 358 4.97 17.92 -6.54
CA GLU A 358 3.95 17.50 -7.51
C GLU A 358 2.95 16.55 -6.82
N GLN A 359 1.68 16.62 -7.19
CA GLN A 359 0.60 15.83 -6.60
C GLN A 359 -0.21 15.13 -7.68
N ILE A 360 -0.57 13.87 -7.43
CA ILE A 360 -1.61 13.12 -8.15
C ILE A 360 -2.55 12.44 -7.15
N SER A 361 -3.85 12.50 -7.39
CA SER A 361 -4.87 11.96 -6.48
C SER A 361 -5.91 11.14 -7.25
N TYR A 362 -6.54 10.17 -6.60
CA TYR A 362 -7.64 9.40 -7.18
C TYR A 362 -8.71 9.01 -6.17
N ILE A 363 -9.95 8.87 -6.63
CA ILE A 363 -11.06 8.31 -5.86
C ILE A 363 -10.93 6.78 -5.85
N GLY A 364 -10.73 6.22 -4.67
CA GLY A 364 -10.38 4.81 -4.49
C GLY A 364 -9.68 4.52 -3.17
N ASN A 365 -9.30 3.25 -3.01
CA ASN A 365 -8.46 2.80 -1.90
C ASN A 365 -7.00 2.62 -2.33
N GLY A 366 -6.11 2.48 -1.35
CA GLY A 366 -4.76 1.98 -1.49
C GLY A 366 -4.43 1.01 -0.35
N GLU A 367 -3.71 -0.06 -0.69
CA GLU A 367 -3.13 -1.07 0.20
C GLU A 367 -1.63 -1.18 -0.14
N GLU A 368 -1.19 -2.16 -0.92
CA GLU A 368 0.24 -2.33 -1.24
C GLU A 368 0.78 -1.24 -2.18
N LEU A 369 1.97 -0.72 -1.83
CA LEU A 369 2.75 0.21 -2.66
C LEU A 369 4.00 -0.46 -3.23
N TYR A 370 4.00 -0.74 -4.53
CA TYR A 370 5.19 -1.17 -5.27
C TYR A 370 5.83 0.01 -6.00
N LEU A 371 7.17 0.11 -5.98
CA LEU A 371 7.92 1.05 -6.81
C LEU A 371 9.10 0.34 -7.50
N SER A 372 9.13 0.39 -8.83
CA SER A 372 10.31 0.08 -9.64
C SER A 372 11.12 1.34 -9.96
N GLN A 373 12.23 1.20 -10.67
CA GLN A 373 13.06 2.33 -11.09
C GLN A 373 12.33 3.36 -11.97
N ASN A 374 11.17 3.02 -12.56
CA ASN A 374 10.42 3.93 -13.45
C ASN A 374 8.89 3.92 -13.23
N ASP A 375 8.32 2.92 -12.56
CA ASP A 375 6.87 2.84 -12.38
C ASP A 375 6.48 2.49 -10.95
N LEU A 376 5.44 3.16 -10.48
CA LEU A 376 4.80 2.97 -9.19
C LEU A 376 3.46 2.27 -9.40
N VAL A 377 3.16 1.23 -8.62
CA VAL A 377 1.88 0.52 -8.65
C VAL A 377 1.27 0.58 -7.26
N ILE A 378 0.09 1.20 -7.15
CA ILE A 378 -0.74 1.11 -5.95
C ILE A 378 -1.78 0.04 -6.20
N SER A 379 -1.89 -0.93 -5.29
CA SER A 379 -2.94 -1.94 -5.31
C SER A 379 -4.00 -1.66 -4.26
N TYR A 380 -5.18 -2.26 -4.39
CA TYR A 380 -6.18 -2.33 -3.32
C TYR A 380 -7.17 -3.47 -3.57
N THR A 381 -7.74 -4.02 -2.51
CA THR A 381 -8.73 -5.08 -2.54
C THR A 381 -10.14 -4.48 -2.58
N GLY A 382 -10.95 -4.95 -3.53
CA GLY A 382 -12.35 -4.57 -3.65
C GLY A 382 -13.23 -5.75 -4.01
N TYR A 383 -14.55 -5.55 -3.96
CA TYR A 383 -15.56 -6.59 -4.20
C TYR A 383 -16.47 -6.24 -5.39
N PRO A 384 -15.91 -5.99 -6.59
CA PRO A 384 -16.67 -5.49 -7.72
C PRO A 384 -17.72 -6.49 -8.21
N ARG A 385 -18.88 -5.97 -8.64
CA ARG A 385 -19.79 -6.72 -9.50
C ARG A 385 -19.08 -7.12 -10.80
N THR A 386 -19.11 -8.40 -11.10
CA THR A 386 -18.71 -8.97 -12.39
C THR A 386 -19.87 -9.76 -12.99
N GLU A 387 -19.78 -10.15 -14.26
CA GLU A 387 -20.82 -10.97 -14.89
C GLU A 387 -21.03 -12.31 -14.17
N GLU A 388 -19.96 -12.90 -13.63
CA GLU A 388 -20.00 -14.16 -12.88
C GLU A 388 -20.86 -14.02 -11.61
N THR A 389 -20.71 -12.90 -10.88
CA THR A 389 -21.48 -12.64 -9.67
C THR A 389 -22.91 -12.19 -9.97
N LEU A 390 -23.13 -11.40 -11.03
CA LEU A 390 -24.47 -11.01 -11.50
C LEU A 390 -25.31 -12.24 -11.91
N ALA A 391 -24.69 -13.25 -12.53
CA ALA A 391 -25.35 -14.52 -12.84
C ALA A 391 -25.75 -15.32 -11.58
N LYS A 392 -24.93 -15.27 -10.52
CA LYS A 392 -25.19 -15.96 -9.25
C LYS A 392 -26.29 -15.30 -8.43
N ASP A 393 -26.37 -13.97 -8.42
CA ASP A 393 -27.45 -13.22 -7.77
C ASP A 393 -28.80 -13.39 -8.48
N SER A 394 -28.81 -13.30 -9.81
CA SER A 394 -30.05 -13.45 -10.60
C SER A 394 -30.64 -14.87 -10.51
N ALA A 395 -29.83 -15.88 -10.24
CA ALA A 395 -30.28 -17.26 -9.95
C ALA A 395 -30.91 -17.44 -8.55
N LYS A 396 -30.82 -16.46 -7.64
CA LYS A 396 -31.26 -16.57 -6.23
C LYS A 396 -32.49 -15.73 -5.84
N LYS A 397 -33.27 -15.22 -6.80
CA LYS A 397 -34.53 -14.49 -6.54
C LYS A 397 -35.70 -15.36 -6.00
N SER A 398 -35.42 -16.48 -5.32
CA SER A 398 -36.41 -17.42 -4.79
C SER A 398 -36.44 -17.43 -3.24
N ASN A 399 -37.32 -16.61 -2.66
CA ASN A 399 -37.94 -16.79 -1.35
C ASN A 399 -37.04 -17.12 -0.13
N ILE A 400 -35.88 -16.47 0.03
CA ILE A 400 -35.12 -16.51 1.29
C ILE A 400 -35.17 -15.13 1.97
N GLN A 401 -35.66 -15.08 3.22
CA GLN A 401 -35.71 -13.85 4.02
C GLN A 401 -34.31 -13.38 4.44
N PRO A 402 -34.06 -12.06 4.56
CA PRO A 402 -32.76 -11.51 4.93
C PRO A 402 -32.46 -11.67 6.43
N LYS A 403 -31.96 -12.84 6.84
CA LYS A 403 -31.27 -13.04 8.13
C LYS A 403 -29.78 -13.29 7.89
N GLY A 404 -28.96 -12.27 8.14
CA GLY A 404 -27.50 -12.35 8.19
C GLY A 404 -26.85 -12.85 6.90
N TYR A 405 -26.64 -11.97 5.92
CA TYR A 405 -25.81 -12.28 4.75
C TYR A 405 -24.32 -12.30 5.15
N PRO A 406 -23.61 -13.45 5.12
CA PRO A 406 -22.16 -13.42 4.96
C PRO A 406 -21.83 -12.89 3.55
N PHE A 407 -20.72 -12.18 3.39
CA PHE A 407 -20.30 -11.70 2.07
C PHE A 407 -20.04 -12.89 1.14
N TYR A 408 -20.85 -13.03 0.08
CA TYR A 408 -20.72 -14.13 -0.91
C TYR A 408 -19.75 -13.82 -2.07
N TRP A 409 -19.16 -12.64 -2.06
CA TRP A 409 -18.26 -12.11 -3.08
C TRP A 409 -16.84 -12.66 -2.90
N GLU A 410 -16.15 -12.93 -4.00
CA GLU A 410 -14.70 -13.17 -3.97
C GLU A 410 -13.99 -11.83 -4.19
N PRO A 411 -12.96 -11.49 -3.40
CA PRO A 411 -12.22 -10.25 -3.59
C PRO A 411 -11.53 -10.21 -4.96
N TYR A 412 -11.24 -8.99 -5.40
CA TYR A 412 -10.35 -8.69 -6.50
C TYR A 412 -9.35 -7.62 -6.04
N THR A 413 -8.05 -7.89 -6.09
CA THR A 413 -7.07 -6.81 -6.02
C THR A 413 -7.00 -6.09 -7.37
N PHE A 414 -7.27 -4.79 -7.35
CA PHE A 414 -7.02 -3.85 -8.42
C PHE A 414 -5.56 -3.38 -8.37
N LEU A 415 -5.01 -3.01 -9.53
CA LEU A 415 -3.62 -2.62 -9.72
C LEU A 415 -3.58 -1.35 -10.56
N ASN A 416 -3.19 -0.21 -9.99
CA ASN A 416 -3.12 1.09 -10.67
C ASN A 416 -1.66 1.47 -10.93
N ARG A 417 -1.22 1.55 -12.20
CA ARG A 417 0.18 1.84 -12.58
C ARG A 417 0.37 3.30 -12.97
N PHE A 418 1.44 3.90 -12.44
CA PHE A 418 1.87 5.27 -12.67
C PHE A 418 3.33 5.31 -13.13
N ARG A 419 3.59 5.86 -14.32
CA ARG A 419 4.95 6.12 -14.81
C ARG A 419 5.51 7.37 -14.12
N LEU A 420 6.73 7.28 -13.64
CA LEU A 420 7.46 8.37 -13.00
C LEU A 420 8.47 9.01 -13.97
N GLN A 421 8.62 10.32 -13.85
CA GLN A 421 9.63 11.13 -14.56
C GLN A 421 10.14 12.21 -13.60
N GLY A 422 11.09 11.82 -12.74
CA GLY A 422 11.45 12.61 -11.56
C GLY A 422 10.25 12.75 -10.62
N THR A 423 9.93 13.98 -10.22
CA THR A 423 8.76 14.26 -9.37
C THR A 423 7.41 14.03 -10.05
N LYS A 424 7.35 13.99 -11.39
CA LYS A 424 6.09 13.88 -12.11
C LYS A 424 5.64 12.42 -12.22
N ALA A 425 4.49 12.10 -11.62
CA ALA A 425 3.76 10.87 -11.89
C ALA A 425 2.77 11.05 -13.05
N THR A 426 2.51 9.99 -13.82
CA THR A 426 1.50 9.95 -14.90
C THR A 426 0.85 8.57 -14.91
N TYR A 427 -0.48 8.51 -14.70
CA TYR A 427 -1.21 7.25 -14.74
C TYR A 427 -1.15 6.60 -16.14
N ILE A 428 -0.87 5.30 -16.18
CA ILE A 428 -0.67 4.51 -17.41
C ILE A 428 -1.87 3.60 -17.71
N GLY A 429 -2.50 3.08 -16.65
CA GLY A 429 -3.60 2.12 -16.78
C GLY A 429 -3.74 1.27 -15.53
N SER A 430 -4.75 0.42 -15.53
CA SER A 430 -5.03 -0.51 -14.44
C SER A 430 -5.48 -1.87 -14.95
N ASN A 431 -5.43 -2.85 -14.06
CA ASN A 431 -6.07 -4.16 -14.23
C ASN A 431 -6.53 -4.68 -12.86
N ARG A 432 -7.14 -5.86 -12.82
CA ARG A 432 -7.49 -6.55 -11.57
C ARG A 432 -7.25 -8.05 -11.67
N ILE A 433 -6.76 -8.62 -10.59
CA ILE A 433 -6.69 -10.07 -10.35
C ILE A 433 -7.90 -10.52 -9.53
N LYS A 434 -8.27 -11.80 -9.58
CA LYS A 434 -9.31 -12.40 -8.74
C LYS A 434 -8.63 -13.10 -7.56
N GLY A 435 -8.99 -12.74 -6.34
CA GLY A 435 -8.21 -13.03 -5.13
C GLY A 435 -7.53 -11.79 -4.54
N THR A 436 -6.67 -12.00 -3.54
CA THR A 436 -5.88 -10.97 -2.84
C THR A 436 -4.38 -11.18 -3.02
N LEU A 437 -3.59 -10.15 -2.74
CA LEU A 437 -2.14 -10.25 -2.54
C LEU A 437 -1.80 -10.84 -1.15
N LEU A 438 -0.50 -10.95 -0.85
CA LEU A 438 0.03 -11.24 0.49
C LEU A 438 0.38 -9.94 1.23
N ASN A 439 1.33 -9.22 0.66
CA ASN A 439 1.86 -7.90 1.04
C ASN A 439 2.65 -7.36 -0.18
N GLN A 440 3.47 -6.31 -0.02
CA GLN A 440 4.20 -5.67 -1.12
C GLN A 440 5.01 -6.65 -1.99
N PHE A 441 5.61 -7.70 -1.42
CA PHE A 441 6.36 -8.73 -2.16
C PHE A 441 5.56 -9.55 -3.17
N ALA A 442 4.25 -9.50 -3.10
CA ALA A 442 3.40 -10.07 -4.12
C ALA A 442 3.56 -9.36 -5.48
N LEU A 443 4.18 -8.18 -5.54
CA LEU A 443 4.51 -7.45 -6.76
C LEU A 443 6.02 -7.42 -7.05
N ASP A 444 6.36 -7.44 -8.34
CA ASP A 444 7.72 -7.29 -8.88
C ASP A 444 7.65 -6.82 -10.35
N GLU A 445 8.68 -6.12 -10.83
CA GLU A 445 8.85 -5.79 -12.25
C GLU A 445 10.19 -6.31 -12.78
N HIS A 446 10.12 -7.12 -13.84
CA HIS A 446 11.29 -7.69 -14.52
C HIS A 446 11.09 -7.69 -16.04
N ASP A 447 12.13 -7.30 -16.79
CA ASP A 447 12.09 -7.12 -18.25
C ASP A 447 10.89 -6.29 -18.78
N GLY A 448 10.41 -5.34 -17.98
CA GLY A 448 9.27 -4.47 -18.30
C GLY A 448 7.88 -5.11 -18.14
N PHE A 449 7.81 -6.30 -17.53
CA PHE A 449 6.56 -6.96 -17.14
C PHE A 449 6.33 -6.85 -15.64
N LEU A 450 5.12 -6.44 -15.25
CA LEU A 450 4.68 -6.51 -13.84
C LEU A 450 4.24 -7.94 -13.53
N ARG A 451 4.77 -8.53 -12.47
CA ARG A 451 4.55 -9.90 -12.03
C ARG A 451 3.86 -9.85 -10.67
N VAL A 452 2.73 -10.56 -10.54
CA VAL A 452 1.81 -10.40 -9.41
C VAL A 452 1.37 -11.76 -8.87
N ALA A 453 1.80 -12.12 -7.67
CA ALA A 453 1.40 -13.34 -6.97
C ALA A 453 0.11 -13.14 -6.16
N PHE A 454 -0.77 -14.14 -6.09
CA PHE A 454 -2.08 -13.96 -5.45
C PHE A 454 -2.71 -15.25 -4.90
N THR A 455 -3.62 -15.07 -3.93
CA THR A 455 -4.46 -16.12 -3.33
C THR A 455 -5.92 -15.97 -3.77
N SER A 456 -6.51 -16.98 -4.41
CA SER A 456 -7.94 -17.02 -4.75
C SER A 456 -8.63 -18.14 -3.98
N GLU A 457 -9.19 -17.81 -2.82
CA GLU A 457 -9.76 -18.80 -1.88
C GLU A 457 -10.93 -19.61 -2.48
N ARG A 458 -11.85 -18.98 -3.25
CA ARG A 458 -13.07 -19.66 -3.70
C ARG A 458 -12.88 -20.43 -5.00
N ASN A 459 -11.99 -19.99 -5.88
CA ASN A 459 -11.51 -20.82 -7.00
C ASN A 459 -10.45 -21.83 -6.55
N GLY A 460 -10.07 -21.78 -5.26
CA GLY A 460 -9.33 -22.81 -4.57
C GLY A 460 -7.88 -22.93 -5.05
N GLY A 461 -7.13 -21.83 -5.08
CA GLY A 461 -5.69 -21.91 -5.33
C GLY A 461 -4.98 -20.57 -5.45
N ASN A 462 -3.66 -20.68 -5.50
CA ASN A 462 -2.72 -19.57 -5.59
C ASN A 462 -2.20 -19.45 -7.02
N GLY A 463 -1.61 -18.31 -7.37
CA GLY A 463 -1.14 -18.08 -8.74
C GLY A 463 -0.17 -16.92 -8.89
N ILE A 464 0.32 -16.76 -10.12
CA ILE A 464 1.08 -15.59 -10.57
C ILE A 464 0.48 -15.11 -11.90
N ALA A 465 0.08 -13.85 -11.95
CA ALA A 465 -0.31 -13.14 -13.16
C ALA A 465 0.87 -12.31 -13.69
N VAL A 466 0.95 -12.12 -15.00
CA VAL A 466 1.97 -11.29 -15.65
C VAL A 466 1.30 -10.28 -16.56
N PHE A 467 1.64 -9.00 -16.41
CA PHE A 467 1.08 -7.87 -17.16
C PHE A 467 2.17 -7.14 -17.94
N ASP A 468 1.82 -6.56 -19.09
CA ASP A 468 2.71 -5.69 -19.85
C ASP A 468 2.82 -4.28 -19.23
N SER A 469 3.70 -3.44 -19.79
CA SER A 469 3.89 -2.04 -19.37
C SER A 469 2.68 -1.12 -19.61
N LYS A 470 1.58 -1.63 -20.17
CA LYS A 470 0.29 -0.96 -20.38
C LYS A 470 -0.85 -1.65 -19.59
N MET A 471 -0.50 -2.49 -18.61
CA MET A 471 -1.40 -3.26 -17.76
C MET A 471 -2.32 -4.24 -18.51
N ASN A 472 -1.98 -4.67 -19.74
CA ASN A 472 -2.69 -5.79 -20.38
C ASN A 472 -2.18 -7.11 -19.80
N LEU A 473 -3.08 -8.07 -19.56
CA LEU A 473 -2.70 -9.41 -19.07
C LEU A 473 -1.98 -10.19 -20.18
N VAL A 474 -0.78 -10.66 -19.89
CA VAL A 474 0.09 -11.43 -20.80
C VAL A 474 -0.02 -12.93 -20.56
N SER A 475 -0.07 -13.35 -19.29
CA SER A 475 -0.30 -14.74 -18.91
C SER A 475 -0.74 -14.87 -17.44
N SER A 476 -1.16 -16.07 -17.04
CA SER A 476 -1.26 -16.42 -15.62
C SER A 476 -1.02 -17.93 -15.38
N LEU A 477 -0.32 -18.24 -14.29
CA LEU A 477 -0.21 -19.56 -13.69
C LEU A 477 -1.18 -19.63 -12.51
N ASN A 478 -2.07 -20.61 -12.50
CA ASN A 478 -3.21 -20.66 -11.59
C ASN A 478 -3.34 -22.03 -10.90
N GLY A 479 -3.93 -22.06 -9.71
CA GLY A 479 -4.29 -23.30 -9.02
C GLY A 479 -3.14 -23.99 -8.28
N LEU A 480 -2.09 -23.24 -7.94
CA LEU A 480 -1.00 -23.70 -7.08
C LEU A 480 -1.55 -23.97 -5.67
N ALA A 481 -1.18 -25.13 -5.09
CA ALA A 481 -1.59 -25.56 -3.73
C ALA A 481 -3.09 -25.31 -3.42
N ARG A 482 -3.97 -26.13 -4.02
CA ARG A 482 -5.41 -25.88 -3.98
C ARG A 482 -6.01 -25.95 -2.58
N GLY A 483 -6.64 -24.87 -2.15
CA GLY A 483 -7.22 -24.74 -0.81
C GLY A 483 -6.19 -24.45 0.29
N GLU A 484 -5.02 -23.94 -0.09
CA GLU A 484 -4.03 -23.28 0.76
C GLU A 484 -3.95 -21.78 0.36
N ARG A 485 -3.32 -20.94 1.17
CA ARG A 485 -3.00 -19.53 0.82
C ARG A 485 -1.49 -19.30 0.72
N ILE A 486 -1.07 -18.26 -0.01
CA ILE A 486 0.32 -17.79 0.05
C ILE A 486 0.65 -17.34 1.49
N TYR A 487 1.83 -17.71 1.95
CA TYR A 487 2.42 -17.29 3.23
C TYR A 487 3.74 -16.54 3.06
N SER A 488 4.46 -16.78 1.95
CA SER A 488 5.58 -15.94 1.53
C SER A 488 5.78 -16.05 0.02
N VAL A 489 6.33 -15.01 -0.59
CA VAL A 489 6.72 -15.00 -2.00
C VAL A 489 7.93 -14.09 -2.19
N ARG A 490 8.88 -14.48 -3.05
CA ARG A 490 9.99 -13.63 -3.48
C ARG A 490 10.29 -13.85 -4.95
N PHE A 491 10.25 -12.77 -5.72
CA PHE A 491 10.72 -12.73 -7.10
C PHE A 491 12.23 -12.51 -7.13
N MET A 492 12.91 -13.21 -8.06
CA MET A 492 14.36 -13.18 -8.25
C MET A 492 14.68 -13.44 -9.72
N GLN A 493 15.01 -12.39 -10.49
CA GLN A 493 15.37 -12.50 -11.91
C GLN A 493 14.30 -13.28 -12.71
N ASP A 494 14.71 -14.28 -13.51
CA ASP A 494 13.87 -15.23 -14.25
C ASP A 494 12.89 -16.08 -13.39
N ARG A 495 12.89 -15.98 -12.05
CA ARG A 495 12.19 -16.92 -11.16
C ARG A 495 11.29 -16.23 -10.12
N ALA A 496 10.36 -17.00 -9.57
CA ALA A 496 9.75 -16.72 -8.28
C ALA A 496 9.82 -17.95 -7.36
N TYR A 497 9.98 -17.69 -6.08
CA TYR A 497 9.85 -18.66 -4.99
C TYR A 497 8.59 -18.35 -4.22
N LEU A 498 7.73 -19.35 -4.02
CA LEU A 498 6.39 -19.16 -3.47
C LEU A 498 6.12 -20.24 -2.43
N VAL A 499 5.68 -19.82 -1.25
CA VAL A 499 5.39 -20.66 -0.09
C VAL A 499 3.89 -20.57 0.19
N THR A 500 3.23 -21.72 0.34
CA THR A 500 1.84 -21.82 0.77
C THR A 500 1.74 -22.62 2.05
N PHE A 501 0.63 -22.50 2.77
CA PHE A 501 0.43 -23.35 3.94
C PHE A 501 -1.03 -23.69 4.21
N LYS A 502 -1.20 -24.90 4.75
CA LYS A 502 -2.41 -25.43 5.38
C LYS A 502 -2.06 -26.45 6.46
N GLU A 503 -1.17 -27.40 6.11
CA GLU A 503 -0.64 -28.41 7.05
C GLU A 503 0.86 -28.67 6.89
N VAL A 504 1.38 -28.59 5.66
CA VAL A 504 2.80 -28.75 5.28
C VAL A 504 3.09 -27.71 4.19
N ASP A 505 4.23 -27.01 4.25
CA ASP A 505 4.62 -25.97 3.28
C ASP A 505 5.31 -26.58 2.05
N PRO A 506 4.76 -26.45 0.82
CA PRO A 506 5.48 -26.63 -0.42
C PRO A 506 6.16 -25.32 -0.86
N PHE A 507 7.47 -25.21 -0.61
CA PHE A 507 8.32 -24.20 -1.24
C PHE A 507 8.41 -24.50 -2.74
N PHE A 508 7.66 -23.74 -3.56
CA PHE A 508 7.65 -23.85 -5.02
C PHE A 508 8.78 -23.07 -5.66
N VAL A 509 9.37 -23.63 -6.72
CA VAL A 509 10.26 -22.92 -7.64
C VAL A 509 9.52 -22.73 -8.96
N ILE A 510 9.32 -21.48 -9.37
CA ILE A 510 8.54 -21.10 -10.56
C ILE A 510 9.47 -20.42 -11.58
N ASP A 511 9.46 -20.90 -12.82
CA ASP A 511 10.13 -20.27 -13.97
C ASP A 511 9.20 -19.22 -14.59
N LEU A 512 9.71 -18.00 -14.70
CA LEU A 512 9.08 -16.81 -15.24
C LEU A 512 9.85 -16.22 -16.44
N LYS A 513 10.96 -16.87 -16.87
CA LYS A 513 11.83 -16.43 -17.98
C LYS A 513 11.07 -16.14 -19.28
N LYS A 514 9.96 -16.87 -19.49
CA LYS A 514 9.01 -16.58 -20.56
C LYS A 514 7.74 -15.99 -19.96
N ALA A 515 7.62 -14.66 -20.00
CA ALA A 515 6.45 -13.90 -19.52
C ALA A 515 5.09 -14.39 -20.07
N THR A 516 5.06 -15.07 -21.22
CA THR A 516 3.83 -15.65 -21.81
C THR A 516 3.54 -17.09 -21.38
N ALA A 517 4.42 -17.76 -20.62
CA ALA A 517 4.26 -19.14 -20.17
C ALA A 517 4.98 -19.47 -18.83
N PRO A 518 4.65 -18.79 -17.71
CA PRO A 518 5.01 -19.20 -16.36
C PRO A 518 4.70 -20.68 -16.05
N LYS A 519 5.59 -21.36 -15.32
CA LYS A 519 5.42 -22.79 -14.94
C LYS A 519 6.14 -23.12 -13.63
N VAL A 520 5.61 -24.10 -12.89
CA VAL A 520 6.32 -24.71 -11.77
C VAL A 520 7.45 -25.60 -12.32
N MET A 521 8.66 -25.45 -11.79
CA MET A 521 9.82 -26.29 -12.13
C MET A 521 10.00 -27.43 -11.13
N GLY A 522 9.73 -27.18 -9.85
CA GLY A 522 9.86 -28.13 -8.75
C GLY A 522 9.29 -27.57 -7.45
N TYR A 523 9.28 -28.39 -6.40
CA TYR A 523 8.90 -27.97 -5.05
C TYR A 523 9.60 -28.82 -3.98
N LEU A 524 9.69 -28.28 -2.76
CA LEU A 524 10.21 -28.95 -1.57
C LEU A 524 9.14 -28.85 -0.46
N LYS A 525 8.78 -29.98 0.17
CA LYS A 525 7.81 -30.01 1.27
C LYS A 525 8.49 -30.11 2.63
N LEU A 526 8.12 -29.23 3.57
CA LEU A 526 8.68 -29.20 4.93
C LEU A 526 7.59 -28.95 5.99
N PRO A 527 7.79 -29.45 7.24
CA PRO A 527 6.93 -29.07 8.36
C PRO A 527 7.12 -27.59 8.72
N GLY A 528 6.03 -26.96 9.16
CA GLY A 528 5.98 -25.51 9.39
C GLY A 528 5.85 -24.73 8.08
N TYR A 529 6.11 -23.42 8.12
CA TYR A 529 6.01 -22.53 6.96
C TYR A 529 7.00 -21.37 7.05
N SER A 530 7.40 -20.81 5.91
CA SER A 530 8.11 -19.52 5.86
C SER A 530 7.11 -18.36 5.77
N THR A 531 7.30 -17.30 6.54
CA THR A 531 6.61 -16.00 6.38
C THR A 531 7.43 -15.05 5.51
N TYR A 532 8.75 -15.13 5.57
CA TYR A 532 9.65 -14.28 4.83
C TYR A 532 10.73 -15.08 4.06
N LEU A 533 11.05 -14.63 2.84
CA LEU A 533 12.02 -15.22 1.92
C LEU A 533 13.03 -14.15 1.48
N HIS A 534 14.31 -14.37 1.77
CA HIS A 534 15.40 -13.43 1.44
C HIS A 534 16.42 -14.06 0.45
N PRO A 535 16.74 -13.40 -0.67
CA PRO A 535 17.77 -13.86 -1.61
C PRO A 535 19.18 -13.83 -0.98
N ILE A 536 19.87 -14.98 -0.89
CA ILE A 536 21.28 -15.01 -0.48
C ILE A 536 22.21 -14.79 -1.68
N ASP A 537 21.86 -15.41 -2.81
CA ASP A 537 22.47 -15.29 -4.13
C ASP A 537 21.52 -15.90 -5.20
N GLN A 538 21.99 -16.14 -6.43
CA GLN A 538 21.16 -16.65 -7.54
C GLN A 538 20.58 -18.06 -7.31
N ASN A 539 21.22 -18.88 -6.45
CA ASN A 539 20.84 -20.27 -6.21
C ASN A 539 20.55 -20.60 -4.73
N HIS A 540 20.57 -19.62 -3.83
CA HIS A 540 20.26 -19.84 -2.41
C HIS A 540 19.27 -18.81 -1.86
N VAL A 541 18.28 -19.30 -1.11
CA VAL A 541 17.22 -18.49 -0.50
C VAL A 541 17.14 -18.81 1.00
N LEU A 542 17.17 -17.77 1.83
CA LEU A 542 16.89 -17.86 3.26
C LEU A 542 15.37 -17.87 3.46
N GLY A 543 14.84 -18.89 4.15
CA GLY A 543 13.47 -18.89 4.66
C GLY A 543 13.45 -18.59 6.16
N PHE A 544 12.64 -17.61 6.55
CA PHE A 544 12.30 -17.30 7.93
C PHE A 544 10.81 -17.56 8.18
N GLY A 545 10.46 -18.12 9.33
CA GLY A 545 9.07 -18.33 9.72
C GLY A 545 8.96 -19.21 10.96
N TYR A 546 8.05 -20.19 10.91
CA TYR A 546 7.69 -21.00 12.08
C TYR A 546 7.77 -22.50 11.80
N SER A 547 8.16 -23.26 12.82
CA SER A 547 7.92 -24.70 12.87
C SER A 547 6.53 -24.97 13.43
N VAL A 548 5.94 -26.13 13.13
CA VAL A 548 4.63 -26.54 13.68
C VAL A 548 4.65 -28.00 14.14
N LYS A 549 3.76 -28.30 15.08
CA LYS A 549 3.46 -29.64 15.60
C LYS A 549 1.95 -29.89 15.59
N GLN A 550 1.56 -31.15 15.64
CA GLN A 550 0.16 -31.55 15.78
C GLN A 550 -0.17 -31.78 17.27
N GLU A 551 -1.13 -31.04 17.81
CA GLU A 551 -1.64 -31.21 19.18
C GLU A 551 -3.17 -31.30 19.16
N ARG A 552 -3.74 -32.38 19.74
CA ARG A 552 -5.20 -32.56 19.93
C ARG A 552 -6.04 -32.23 18.67
N ASN A 553 -5.62 -32.75 17.52
CA ASN A 553 -6.22 -32.54 16.19
C ASN A 553 -6.20 -31.07 15.70
N ARG A 554 -5.23 -30.27 16.15
CA ARG A 554 -4.90 -28.95 15.60
C ARG A 554 -3.42 -28.87 15.28
N ILE A 555 -3.06 -27.97 14.38
CA ILE A 555 -1.67 -27.60 14.11
C ILE A 555 -1.37 -26.33 14.89
N VAL A 556 -0.23 -26.30 15.60
CA VAL A 556 0.20 -25.17 16.42
C VAL A 556 1.69 -24.89 16.20
N ASN A 557 2.09 -23.62 16.28
CA ASN A 557 3.48 -23.22 16.08
C ASN A 557 4.35 -23.73 17.25
N ASP A 558 5.51 -24.32 16.95
CA ASP A 558 6.44 -24.90 17.94
C ASP A 558 7.83 -24.23 17.89
N GLY A 559 7.83 -22.90 17.81
CA GLY A 559 9.03 -22.07 17.75
C GLY A 559 9.31 -21.49 16.35
N VAL A 560 10.29 -20.60 16.29
CA VAL A 560 10.77 -19.97 15.05
C VAL A 560 11.65 -20.95 14.27
N LYS A 561 11.56 -20.92 12.94
CA LYS A 561 12.37 -21.71 12.02
C LYS A 561 13.14 -20.77 11.08
N VAL A 562 14.44 -21.01 10.95
CA VAL A 562 15.31 -20.36 9.95
C VAL A 562 15.95 -21.46 9.12
N ALA A 563 15.85 -21.37 7.79
CA ALA A 563 16.39 -22.37 6.87
C ALA A 563 17.06 -21.74 5.65
N ILE A 564 17.98 -22.45 5.01
CA ILE A 564 18.53 -22.09 3.70
C ILE A 564 18.20 -23.18 2.69
N PHE A 565 17.62 -22.77 1.56
CA PHE A 565 17.28 -23.65 0.43
C PHE A 565 18.31 -23.49 -0.69
N ASP A 566 18.84 -24.60 -1.20
CA ASP A 566 19.55 -24.65 -2.49
C ASP A 566 18.54 -24.95 -3.60
N VAL A 567 18.58 -24.11 -4.63
CA VAL A 567 17.71 -24.14 -5.82
C VAL A 567 18.52 -24.21 -7.12
N THR A 568 19.81 -24.57 -7.04
CA THR A 568 20.69 -24.86 -8.19
C THR A 568 20.05 -25.89 -9.12
N ASN A 569 19.47 -26.95 -8.54
CA ASN A 569 18.52 -27.82 -9.24
C ASN A 569 17.08 -27.38 -8.96
N VAL A 570 16.57 -26.45 -9.78
CA VAL A 570 15.18 -25.93 -9.70
C VAL A 570 14.08 -27.00 -9.74
N SER A 571 14.36 -28.21 -10.24
CA SER A 571 13.40 -29.33 -10.26
C SER A 571 13.36 -30.16 -8.97
N LYS A 572 14.42 -30.06 -8.16
CA LYS A 572 14.57 -30.78 -6.89
C LYS A 572 15.31 -29.89 -5.87
N PRO A 573 14.68 -28.80 -5.41
CA PRO A 573 15.25 -27.94 -4.36
C PRO A 573 15.44 -28.72 -3.05
N VAL A 574 16.44 -28.33 -2.24
CA VAL A 574 16.84 -29.01 -1.00
C VAL A 574 17.14 -28.03 0.13
N VAL A 575 17.10 -28.49 1.39
CA VAL A 575 17.58 -27.72 2.55
C VAL A 575 19.09 -27.92 2.70
N CYS A 576 19.87 -26.83 2.70
CA CYS A 576 21.29 -26.85 3.08
C CYS A 576 21.46 -26.91 4.59
N SER A 577 20.63 -26.14 5.31
CA SER A 577 20.69 -26.00 6.75
C SER A 577 19.38 -25.48 7.30
N GLU A 578 19.00 -25.93 8.50
CA GLU A 578 17.87 -25.41 9.26
C GLU A 578 18.23 -25.24 10.74
N GLN A 579 17.56 -24.30 11.41
CA GLN A 579 17.68 -23.98 12.82
C GLN A 579 16.28 -23.79 13.41
N LEU A 580 15.99 -24.48 14.51
CA LEU A 580 14.75 -24.33 15.27
C LEU A 580 15.06 -23.58 16.57
N ILE A 581 14.25 -22.56 16.88
CA ILE A 581 14.49 -21.64 17.99
C ILE A 581 13.29 -21.61 18.93
N GLY A 582 13.53 -21.98 20.19
CA GLY A 582 12.55 -21.94 21.25
C GLY A 582 11.42 -22.96 21.09
N LYS A 583 10.26 -22.59 21.63
CA LYS A 583 8.99 -23.35 21.55
C LYS A 583 7.80 -22.42 21.29
N GLN A 584 6.61 -23.00 21.22
CA GLN A 584 5.33 -22.28 21.15
C GLN A 584 5.31 -21.04 22.07
N GLY A 585 4.99 -19.88 21.51
CA GLY A 585 5.09 -18.57 22.17
C GLY A 585 6.37 -17.79 21.84
N THR A 586 7.39 -18.43 21.26
CA THR A 586 8.56 -17.74 20.68
C THR A 586 8.13 -16.95 19.46
N TYR A 587 8.48 -15.67 19.41
CA TYR A 587 8.15 -14.76 18.32
C TYR A 587 9.35 -13.89 17.94
N SER A 588 9.34 -13.38 16.72
CA SER A 588 10.33 -12.45 16.19
C SER A 588 9.61 -11.45 15.29
N ASP A 589 10.04 -10.18 15.33
CA ASP A 589 9.48 -9.14 14.47
C ASP A 589 9.74 -9.45 12.97
N LEU A 590 10.79 -10.21 12.64
CA LEU A 590 11.04 -10.73 11.28
C LEU A 590 9.96 -11.71 10.77
N GLY A 591 9.02 -12.13 11.64
CA GLY A 591 7.80 -12.82 11.23
C GLY A 591 6.76 -11.90 10.56
N TYR A 592 6.91 -10.58 10.70
CA TYR A 592 5.93 -9.54 10.36
C TYR A 592 6.53 -8.32 9.64
N THR A 593 7.86 -8.15 9.68
CA THR A 593 8.55 -6.96 9.15
C THR A 593 9.98 -7.35 8.76
N HIS A 594 10.29 -7.28 7.47
CA HIS A 594 11.62 -7.57 6.92
C HIS A 594 12.68 -6.47 7.17
N LYS A 595 12.30 -5.29 7.72
CA LYS A 595 13.20 -4.29 8.37
C LYS A 595 14.03 -4.96 9.46
N ALA A 596 13.42 -5.89 10.20
CA ALA A 596 14.03 -6.57 11.34
C ALA A 596 15.17 -7.53 10.97
N LEU A 597 15.41 -7.82 9.68
CA LEU A 597 16.59 -8.57 9.23
C LEU A 597 17.77 -7.63 8.97
N LEU A 598 18.76 -7.68 9.88
CA LEU A 598 20.12 -7.28 9.52
C LEU A 598 20.75 -8.40 8.68
N TYR A 599 21.26 -8.09 7.50
CA TYR A 599 22.04 -9.03 6.67
C TYR A 599 23.27 -8.34 6.11
N HIS A 600 24.42 -8.99 6.22
CA HIS A 600 25.67 -8.48 5.66
C HIS A 600 26.07 -9.34 4.44
N PRO A 601 25.93 -8.83 3.20
CA PRO A 601 26.03 -9.65 2.00
C PRO A 601 27.43 -10.20 1.75
N THR A 602 28.47 -9.45 2.10
CA THR A 602 29.89 -9.84 1.93
C THR A 602 30.35 -10.83 3.00
N LYS A 603 30.10 -10.52 4.29
CA LYS A 603 30.49 -11.39 5.41
C LYS A 603 29.53 -12.56 5.64
N LYS A 604 28.40 -12.61 4.93
CA LYS A 604 27.38 -13.66 4.94
C LYS A 604 26.91 -14.02 6.36
N TYR A 605 26.59 -13.03 7.18
CA TYR A 605 25.87 -13.23 8.44
C TYR A 605 24.53 -12.50 8.43
N LEU A 606 23.63 -12.94 9.31
CA LEU A 606 22.33 -12.36 9.55
C LEU A 606 22.07 -12.16 11.05
N GLY A 607 21.21 -11.21 11.38
CA GLY A 607 20.72 -10.95 12.74
C GLY A 607 19.26 -10.50 12.74
N PHE A 608 18.48 -10.94 13.74
CA PHE A 608 17.07 -10.55 13.89
C PHE A 608 16.67 -10.45 15.38
N PRO A 609 15.76 -9.52 15.75
CA PRO A 609 15.12 -9.49 17.07
C PRO A 609 14.34 -10.77 17.35
N ILE A 610 14.35 -11.25 18.59
CA ILE A 610 13.61 -12.46 19.00
C ILE A 610 13.30 -12.45 20.50
N THR A 611 12.08 -12.87 20.83
CA THR A 611 11.66 -13.22 22.19
C THR A 611 11.40 -14.71 22.25
N VAL A 612 12.18 -15.43 23.05
CA VAL A 612 12.16 -16.89 23.18
C VAL A 612 11.31 -17.29 24.39
N ALA A 613 10.30 -18.13 24.18
CA ALA A 613 9.41 -18.61 25.24
C ALA A 613 9.81 -19.99 25.76
N THR A 614 9.70 -20.16 27.08
CA THR A 614 9.84 -21.45 27.78
C THR A 614 8.52 -22.24 27.77
N PRO A 615 8.59 -23.59 27.76
CA PRO A 615 7.45 -24.44 28.04
C PRO A 615 7.21 -24.60 29.56
N ASP A 616 6.57 -23.63 30.24
CA ASP A 616 6.05 -23.86 31.61
C ASP A 616 4.73 -24.63 31.56
N LEU A 617 4.79 -25.94 31.78
CA LEU A 617 3.64 -26.84 31.83
C LEU A 617 2.67 -26.57 33.01
N ARG A 618 2.94 -25.58 33.88
CA ARG A 618 2.14 -25.30 35.09
C ARG A 618 1.32 -24.01 35.04
N LYS A 619 1.37 -23.23 33.96
CA LYS A 619 0.61 -21.96 33.82
C LYS A 619 -0.18 -21.91 32.52
N SER A 620 -1.40 -21.39 32.60
CA SER A 620 -2.36 -21.29 31.48
C SER A 620 -2.39 -19.89 30.85
N SER A 621 -1.30 -19.14 30.96
CA SER A 621 -1.08 -17.81 30.37
C SER A 621 0.27 -17.80 29.65
N ILE A 622 0.57 -16.73 28.90
CA ILE A 622 1.77 -16.61 28.05
C ILE A 622 3.02 -17.04 28.84
N GLY A 623 3.74 -18.03 28.30
CA GLY A 623 4.83 -18.71 28.99
C GLY A 623 5.97 -17.78 29.36
N SER A 624 6.72 -18.13 30.41
CA SER A 624 7.89 -17.37 30.85
C SER A 624 8.90 -17.18 29.71
N VAL A 625 9.40 -15.97 29.55
CA VAL A 625 10.42 -15.65 28.55
C VAL A 625 11.79 -16.14 29.05
N ASP A 626 12.50 -16.85 28.18
CA ASP A 626 13.86 -17.37 28.39
C ASP A 626 14.91 -16.31 27.97
N PHE A 627 14.60 -15.57 26.91
CA PHE A 627 15.46 -14.55 26.30
C PHE A 627 14.62 -13.53 25.53
N GLN A 628 15.03 -12.27 25.57
CA GLN A 628 14.47 -11.15 24.80
C GLN A 628 15.67 -10.34 24.29
N GLY A 629 15.78 -10.12 22.99
CA GLY A 629 16.97 -9.49 22.40
C GLY A 629 17.05 -9.72 20.90
N ALA A 630 18.25 -9.94 20.37
CA ALA A 630 18.49 -10.35 18.99
C ALA A 630 19.44 -11.56 18.90
N TYR A 631 19.20 -12.44 17.93
CA TYR A 631 20.05 -13.60 17.63
C TYR A 631 20.81 -13.38 16.32
N PHE A 632 22.05 -13.87 16.25
CA PHE A 632 22.91 -13.73 15.08
C PHE A 632 23.38 -15.10 14.57
N TYR A 633 23.41 -15.27 13.25
CA TYR A 633 23.86 -16.49 12.58
C TYR A 633 24.87 -16.16 11.48
N GLN A 634 25.99 -16.87 11.48
CA GLN A 634 26.94 -16.91 10.38
C GLN A 634 26.49 -17.97 9.39
N ILE A 635 26.44 -17.63 8.10
CA ILE A 635 26.31 -18.60 7.01
C ILE A 635 27.73 -19.04 6.63
N SER A 636 27.98 -20.34 6.54
CA SER A 636 29.28 -20.88 6.09
C SER A 636 29.39 -20.88 4.55
N PRO A 637 30.59 -21.07 3.97
CA PRO A 637 30.76 -21.29 2.53
C PRO A 637 30.08 -22.56 1.97
N LYS A 638 29.45 -23.38 2.84
CA LYS A 638 28.59 -24.52 2.48
C LYS A 638 27.10 -24.26 2.80
N TYR A 639 26.72 -23.01 3.04
CA TYR A 639 25.36 -22.60 3.42
C TYR A 639 24.84 -23.24 4.71
N GLU A 640 25.75 -23.54 5.65
CA GLU A 640 25.42 -23.98 7.00
C GLU A 640 25.12 -22.77 7.90
N LEU A 641 23.95 -22.73 8.54
CA LEU A 641 23.61 -21.74 9.56
C LEU A 641 24.30 -22.09 10.89
N LYS A 642 25.15 -21.20 11.40
CA LYS A 642 25.87 -21.39 12.67
C LYS A 642 25.57 -20.21 13.60
N LYS A 643 24.97 -20.47 14.78
CA LYS A 643 24.68 -19.41 15.75
C LYS A 643 25.99 -18.73 16.16
N LYS A 644 26.10 -17.45 15.84
CA LYS A 644 27.26 -16.58 16.08
C LYS A 644 27.21 -15.98 17.49
N GLY A 645 26.00 -15.71 17.99
CA GLY A 645 25.75 -15.31 19.37
C GLY A 645 24.39 -14.63 19.53
N GLN A 646 24.28 -13.75 20.52
CA GLN A 646 23.05 -13.02 20.84
C GLN A 646 23.39 -11.72 21.58
N ILE A 647 22.56 -10.69 21.40
CA ILE A 647 22.65 -9.38 22.09
C ILE A 647 21.32 -9.14 22.80
N SER A 648 21.32 -8.56 24.00
CA SER A 648 20.10 -8.19 24.73
C SER A 648 20.30 -6.88 25.49
N HIS A 649 19.23 -6.07 25.57
CA HIS A 649 19.19 -4.89 26.43
C HIS A 649 18.50 -5.16 27.79
N VAL A 650 17.99 -6.38 28.02
CA VAL A 650 17.49 -6.83 29.33
C VAL A 650 18.68 -7.20 30.22
N THR A 651 18.81 -6.54 31.38
CA THR A 651 19.82 -6.86 32.41
C THR A 651 19.26 -7.84 33.43
N LYS A 652 20.10 -8.36 34.34
CA LYS A 652 19.66 -9.25 35.43
C LYS A 652 18.69 -8.62 36.43
N GLU A 653 18.63 -7.28 36.46
CA GLU A 653 17.75 -6.51 37.34
C GLU A 653 16.39 -6.20 36.68
N LEU A 654 16.25 -6.50 35.39
CA LEU A 654 15.06 -6.20 34.59
C LEU A 654 14.24 -7.45 34.31
N THR A 655 12.92 -7.31 34.37
CA THR A 655 11.96 -8.35 34.00
C THR A 655 11.73 -8.38 32.49
N PHE A 656 11.75 -9.57 31.90
CA PHE A 656 11.32 -9.79 30.51
C PHE A 656 9.89 -9.30 30.24
N GLY A 657 9.61 -8.95 28.98
CA GLY A 657 8.31 -8.46 28.53
C GLY A 657 8.15 -6.94 28.58
N GLY A 658 9.12 -6.21 29.13
CA GLY A 658 9.17 -4.75 29.02
C GLY A 658 9.46 -4.32 27.59
N TYR A 659 8.53 -3.56 26.97
CA TYR A 659 8.64 -3.01 25.61
C TYR A 659 9.96 -2.27 25.38
N ASN A 660 10.41 -1.51 26.37
CA ASN A 660 11.63 -0.69 26.30
C ASN A 660 12.92 -1.44 25.96
N TYR A 661 12.95 -2.75 26.21
CA TYR A 661 14.12 -3.61 26.04
C TYR A 661 14.06 -4.49 24.77
N ASN A 662 12.99 -4.38 23.98
CA ASN A 662 12.91 -4.96 22.64
C ASN A 662 13.92 -4.29 21.71
N ILE A 663 14.66 -5.09 20.95
CA ILE A 663 15.58 -4.57 19.93
C ILE A 663 14.74 -4.09 18.74
N SER A 664 14.50 -2.78 18.66
CA SER A 664 13.76 -2.12 17.57
C SER A 664 14.42 -2.26 16.20
N GLY A 665 15.71 -2.60 16.19
CA GLY A 665 16.49 -2.93 14.99
C GLY A 665 17.99 -2.96 15.27
N MET A 666 18.76 -3.28 14.24
CA MET A 666 20.22 -3.29 14.30
C MET A 666 20.79 -2.69 13.02
N VAL A 667 21.99 -2.13 13.12
CA VAL A 667 22.80 -1.65 11.99
C VAL A 667 24.24 -2.13 12.13
N TYR A 668 25.01 -2.17 11.05
CA TYR A 668 26.46 -2.36 11.10
C TYR A 668 27.20 -1.18 10.47
N ILE A 669 28.40 -0.88 10.96
CA ILE A 669 29.35 0.07 10.34
C ILE A 669 30.75 -0.52 10.49
N ASP A 670 31.41 -0.77 9.36
CA ASP A 670 32.62 -1.58 9.20
C ASP A 670 32.53 -2.94 9.93
N ASP A 671 33.37 -3.16 10.95
CA ASP A 671 33.44 -4.38 11.77
C ASP A 671 32.73 -4.23 13.13
N VAL A 672 31.70 -3.36 13.20
CA VAL A 672 30.92 -3.13 14.42
C VAL A 672 29.43 -3.24 14.13
N ILE A 673 28.73 -4.02 14.95
CA ILE A 673 27.27 -4.14 14.98
C ILE A 673 26.74 -3.24 16.10
N TYR A 674 25.63 -2.56 15.85
CA TYR A 674 24.93 -1.72 16.80
C TYR A 674 23.51 -2.24 16.98
N ALA A 675 23.07 -2.43 18.22
CA ALA A 675 21.71 -2.84 18.54
C ALA A 675 20.97 -1.68 19.22
N ILE A 676 19.74 -1.42 18.77
CA ILE A 676 18.92 -0.29 19.19
C ILE A 676 17.69 -0.83 19.92
N SER A 677 17.39 -0.31 21.11
CA SER A 677 16.07 -0.41 21.74
C SER A 677 15.54 0.97 22.10
N HIS A 678 14.28 1.02 22.54
CA HIS A 678 13.62 2.24 22.97
C HIS A 678 14.34 2.98 24.12
N ASP A 679 15.18 2.31 24.92
CA ASP A 679 15.92 2.94 26.04
C ASP A 679 17.41 3.20 25.76
N LYS A 680 18.06 2.45 24.85
CA LYS A 680 19.50 2.62 24.57
C LYS A 680 19.97 2.09 23.22
N VAL A 681 21.16 2.53 22.81
CA VAL A 681 21.99 1.88 21.79
C VAL A 681 23.22 1.23 22.44
N SER A 682 23.55 0.02 21.99
CA SER A 682 24.79 -0.70 22.32
C SER A 682 25.63 -0.92 21.06
N SER A 683 26.94 -1.11 21.21
CA SER A 683 27.87 -1.39 20.13
C SER A 683 28.70 -2.65 20.43
N HIS A 684 28.95 -3.47 19.41
CA HIS A 684 29.50 -4.82 19.56
C HIS A 684 30.50 -5.16 18.45
N GLU A 685 31.61 -5.81 18.81
CA GLU A 685 32.59 -6.35 17.85
C GLU A 685 31.91 -7.35 16.91
N ASP A 686 31.96 -7.16 15.60
CA ASP A 686 31.29 -8.03 14.64
C ASP A 686 31.65 -9.51 14.83
N GLY A 687 32.94 -9.82 14.98
CA GLY A 687 33.41 -11.21 15.10
C GLY A 687 32.91 -11.96 16.34
N ALA A 688 32.98 -11.34 17.52
CA ALA A 688 32.73 -12.00 18.81
C ALA A 688 31.42 -11.55 19.52
N LEU A 689 30.73 -10.54 18.97
CA LEU A 689 29.58 -9.85 19.57
C LEU A 689 29.84 -9.30 20.98
N ARG A 690 31.12 -9.08 21.34
CA ARG A 690 31.54 -8.49 22.60
C ARG A 690 31.23 -6.99 22.60
N GLN A 691 30.59 -6.51 23.65
CA GLN A 691 30.19 -5.11 23.77
C GLN A 691 31.41 -4.18 23.89
N ILE A 692 31.38 -3.06 23.17
CA ILE A 692 32.44 -2.03 23.09
C ILE A 692 32.04 -0.78 23.89
N ASP A 693 30.76 -0.38 23.83
CA ASP A 693 30.18 0.82 24.44
C ASP A 693 28.65 0.69 24.53
N GLU A 694 28.00 1.54 25.32
CA GLU A 694 26.54 1.78 25.26
C GLU A 694 26.20 3.21 25.65
N LYS A 695 25.06 3.70 25.16
CA LYS A 695 24.47 5.01 25.52
C LYS A 695 22.96 4.86 25.67
N TYR A 696 22.45 5.21 26.85
CA TYR A 696 21.03 5.42 27.07
C TYR A 696 20.60 6.73 26.40
N TRP A 697 19.37 6.80 25.92
CA TRP A 697 18.85 8.01 25.30
C TRP A 697 18.61 9.10 26.35
N GLU A 698 19.09 10.31 26.08
CA GLU A 698 18.78 11.49 26.88
C GLU A 698 17.35 11.95 26.59
N ARG A 699 16.37 11.24 27.16
CA ARG A 699 14.97 11.69 27.18
C ARG A 699 14.91 13.00 27.97
N LEU A 700 14.45 14.06 27.32
CA LEU A 700 14.01 15.26 28.01
C LEU A 700 12.84 14.91 28.94
N PRO A 701 12.65 15.60 30.08
CA PRO A 701 11.47 15.41 30.88
C PRO A 701 10.23 15.70 30.03
N GLN A 702 9.32 14.72 29.92
CA GLN A 702 8.03 14.97 29.26
C GLN A 702 7.37 16.15 29.96
N LYS A 703 7.20 17.26 29.23
CA LYS A 703 6.24 18.27 29.66
C LYS A 703 4.89 17.56 29.69
N ASN A 704 4.23 17.54 30.84
CA ASN A 704 2.80 17.25 30.86
C ASN A 704 2.16 18.21 29.83
N PRO A 705 1.41 17.72 28.83
CA PRO A 705 0.78 18.59 27.85
C PRO A 705 -0.06 19.60 28.63
N THR A 706 0.19 20.89 28.40
CA THR A 706 -0.55 21.93 29.09
C THR A 706 -1.98 21.86 28.57
N VAL A 707 -2.85 21.15 29.29
CA VAL A 707 -4.31 21.15 29.07
C VAL A 707 -4.80 22.53 29.47
N GLY A 708 -4.55 23.50 28.59
CA GLY A 708 -5.14 24.82 28.67
C GLY A 708 -6.64 24.62 28.64
N SER A 709 -7.30 25.02 29.72
CA SER A 709 -8.75 25.04 29.78
C SER A 709 -9.26 25.82 28.58
N ILE A 710 -9.94 25.14 27.65
CA ILE A 710 -10.58 25.78 26.49
C ILE A 710 -11.73 26.62 27.05
N ALA A 711 -11.43 27.88 27.34
CA ALA A 711 -12.44 28.91 27.54
C ALA A 711 -13.14 29.08 26.19
N VAL A 712 -14.45 28.81 26.18
CA VAL A 712 -15.31 29.03 25.02
C VAL A 712 -15.93 30.42 25.18
N ASP A 713 -15.54 31.33 24.30
CA ASP A 713 -16.21 32.59 23.98
C ASP A 713 -16.66 32.55 22.50
#